data_AF-A0A8C9MSX2-F1
#
_entry.id   AF-A0A8C9MSX2-F1
#
_cell.length_a   1.000
_cell.length_b   1.000
_cell.length_c   1.000
_cell.angle_alpha   90.00
_cell.angle_beta   90.00
_cell.angle_gamma   90.00
#
_symmetry.space_group_name_H-M   'P 1'
#
loop_
_entity.id
_entity.type
_entity.pdbx_description
1 polymer ?
#
loop_
_entity_poly.entity_id
_entity_poly.type
_entity_poly.pdbx_seq_one_letter_code
_entity_poly.pdbx_strand_id
1 'polypeptide(L)'
;MLSDRHFLGEVDLKEYQQKNSPGATAGTKKKRKTKEGSRPATPTTDDQQPPENIQNILKVLVSDLNRSNGVAIPSLDKRKAYFDSDVATRSAEQLAPDVPVLSNSNSLPSSGSVLPAPESMQLTQMNEAEDHKNALDENRSFSSTEGLRQLSEQLNGLVSQSTSYVNGESAVSSTNIKEMEKQQNQEAVNQLEKEKKEFEQKFSKEQAALREQLQVHIQTIGILVSEKSELQTALGHTQQAARQKSGEAESLAARLHSSRQRVSELERTLSSISMQQKQSEKHNKELVKERDNLKLELYKRSKSSEEIKQQNSELSEKVHSLVSQNSAMKLDVEDLQKKLEMAELMIQQFSSQGGSLDANQQLQMALEEKASMETQVAQLSESLHQLQAERDQYVEKLREEGSIWQQRVQQLSEQVHTMAEEKEKHMAKIQELEDNVTELLSTSAVKPMDIEPASPPGPTAAELSLQEEIQRLQQEKEELQGQYQAQVRDNEQLSHLNREQEERLLELEKSVQRYSEEAVDRQQILEDMQSDKATISRALSQNRDLKEQLAELQNGFVKLTNENMEVTSALQSEQHVKKELAKKLGQLQENLAELKETLELKTQEARGLQEQRDQCYSHLQQYTLAFQQLAAEKDELHKQFLLQTQLMDRLQHEEVQGKVTVEMHLKELQQTKESLEAVAKENKELQAQISQLAAEMDGRILHQLEEGDEAMTEEIQKPSLVIPEKFDSHEEMVIFVTSAMSQVEQEREDLRKQLAAQKQQCRTLLQQITALRQEQQHHVTLDGGSIMDTVPVEVHEALKTAMDKLQLRFTELMHEKADLKERLEELEHRCIQLSGETDTIGEYIALYQSQRAILKQRHQEKEEYISRLAQDKEEMKMKLLELQELVMRLVRERNEWYSKYVAAAQNPELLASQTEDVLPAERRIELNATDGAGLREVNLSDEAEQEAAAHQSGFPPADSKAAQPNQEDPTAKQIMQLLREIQNPQERLSSLLENPCIPFFYRADENDEVKIMVV
;
A
#
# COMPACT_ATOMS: atom_id res chain seq x y z
N MET A 1 59.57 -6.91 -29.21
CA MET A 1 60.56 -6.43 -30.20
C MET A 1 60.03 -6.74 -31.59
N LEU A 2 60.07 -5.76 -32.51
CA LEU A 2 59.89 -5.90 -33.98
C LEU A 2 58.51 -6.46 -34.46
N SER A 3 57.88 -5.94 -35.50
CA SER A 3 58.04 -4.66 -36.22
C SER A 3 56.78 -4.38 -37.05
N ASP A 4 56.50 -3.10 -37.32
CA ASP A 4 55.40 -2.65 -38.18
C ASP A 4 55.57 -3.00 -39.67
N ARG A 5 54.43 -3.14 -40.38
CA ARG A 5 54.15 -2.46 -41.67
C ARG A 5 52.72 -2.71 -42.21
N HIS A 6 52.00 -1.62 -42.48
CA HIS A 6 51.53 -1.20 -43.83
C HIS A 6 51.24 -2.28 -44.92
N PHE A 7 50.19 -2.19 -45.77
CA PHE A 7 49.09 -1.22 -45.95
C PHE A 7 48.13 -1.71 -47.07
N LEU A 8 46.87 -1.24 -47.08
CA LEU A 8 45.90 -1.20 -48.23
C LEU A 8 45.43 -2.50 -48.95
N GLY A 9 44.18 -2.45 -49.43
CA GLY A 9 43.50 -3.48 -50.26
C GLY A 9 42.44 -4.26 -49.48
N GLU A 10 41.17 -4.36 -49.89
CA GLU A 10 40.44 -3.82 -51.06
C GLU A 10 39.12 -3.15 -50.64
N VAL A 11 38.52 -2.36 -51.54
CA VAL A 11 37.23 -1.67 -51.39
C VAL A 11 36.38 -1.93 -52.63
N ASP A 12 35.05 -1.92 -52.46
CA ASP A 12 33.99 -2.03 -53.48
C ASP A 12 33.92 -3.28 -54.37
N LEU A 13 32.91 -4.13 -54.12
CA LEU A 13 32.23 -4.85 -55.20
C LEU A 13 30.79 -5.30 -54.86
N LYS A 14 29.79 -4.45 -55.11
CA LYS A 14 28.45 -4.78 -55.68
C LYS A 14 27.43 -3.62 -55.55
N GLU A 15 27.53 -2.63 -56.42
CA GLU A 15 26.35 -1.90 -56.89
C GLU A 15 26.51 -1.57 -58.39
N TYR A 16 25.39 -1.20 -59.03
CA TYR A 16 25.26 -0.78 -60.45
C TYR A 16 25.68 -1.77 -61.55
N GLN A 17 24.66 -2.32 -62.23
CA GLN A 17 24.35 -1.91 -63.61
C GLN A 17 22.97 -2.42 -64.10
N GLN A 18 21.98 -1.51 -64.25
CA GLN A 18 21.34 -1.15 -65.53
C GLN A 18 20.03 -0.34 -65.34
N LYS A 19 19.77 0.60 -66.26
CA LYS A 19 18.51 1.34 -66.46
C LYS A 19 18.35 1.67 -67.94
N ASN A 20 17.11 1.64 -68.46
CA ASN A 20 16.64 2.22 -69.74
C ASN A 20 17.22 1.57 -71.03
N SER A 21 16.60 1.53 -72.23
CA SER A 21 15.23 1.76 -72.78
C SER A 21 15.26 1.39 -74.30
N PRO A 22 14.16 1.37 -75.10
CA PRO A 22 12.73 1.58 -74.83
C PRO A 22 11.88 0.32 -75.16
N GLY A 23 11.07 0.30 -76.23
CA GLY A 23 10.25 -0.85 -76.66
C GLY A 23 9.39 -0.59 -77.92
N ALA A 24 8.63 -1.59 -78.39
CA ALA A 24 7.59 -1.46 -79.43
C ALA A 24 6.59 -2.66 -79.49
N THR A 25 5.31 -2.35 -79.75
CA THR A 25 4.25 -3.16 -80.41
C THR A 25 4.22 -4.70 -80.34
N ALA A 26 3.24 -5.26 -79.62
CA ALA A 26 2.21 -6.21 -80.12
C ALA A 26 1.31 -6.69 -78.96
N GLY A 27 0.03 -7.03 -79.17
CA GLY A 27 -0.84 -7.45 -78.05
C GLY A 27 -1.99 -8.39 -78.43
N THR A 28 -2.59 -9.06 -77.45
CA THR A 28 -3.89 -9.76 -77.63
C THR A 28 -4.68 -10.04 -76.34
N LYS A 29 -5.77 -9.28 -76.15
CA LYS A 29 -7.12 -9.69 -75.68
C LYS A 29 -7.28 -10.82 -74.62
N LYS A 30 -7.64 -10.43 -73.38
CA LYS A 30 -8.86 -10.85 -72.62
C LYS A 30 -8.97 -9.97 -71.36
N LYS A 31 -10.07 -9.25 -71.08
CA LYS A 31 -11.38 -9.67 -70.50
C LYS A 31 -11.22 -10.34 -69.10
N ARG A 32 -11.94 -9.94 -68.03
CA ARG A 32 -13.04 -8.94 -67.87
C ARG A 32 -13.44 -8.77 -66.37
N LYS A 33 -13.81 -7.55 -65.91
CA LYS A 33 -14.50 -7.23 -64.61
C LYS A 33 -13.77 -7.63 -63.31
N THR A 34 -13.83 -6.93 -62.17
CA THR A 34 -14.61 -5.77 -61.65
C THR A 34 -16.08 -6.01 -61.28
N LYS A 35 -16.37 -6.21 -59.98
CA LYS A 35 -17.20 -5.28 -59.17
C LYS A 35 -17.17 -5.57 -57.66
N GLU A 36 -17.68 -4.64 -56.86
CA GLU A 36 -17.78 -4.70 -55.39
C GLU A 36 -19.07 -5.43 -54.91
N GLY A 37 -19.18 -5.69 -53.60
CA GLY A 37 -20.51 -5.77 -52.94
C GLY A 37 -20.68 -6.71 -51.74
N SER A 38 -20.96 -6.12 -50.57
CA SER A 38 -21.83 -6.61 -49.48
C SER A 38 -21.60 -7.94 -48.72
N ARG A 39 -21.55 -7.79 -47.39
CA ARG A 39 -22.05 -8.73 -46.34
C ARG A 39 -23.59 -8.63 -46.23
N PRO A 40 -24.31 -9.41 -45.37
CA PRO A 40 -23.91 -10.53 -44.50
C PRO A 40 -24.77 -11.82 -44.69
N ALA A 41 -24.44 -12.90 -43.96
CA ALA A 41 -25.37 -13.83 -43.24
C ALA A 41 -24.79 -15.25 -43.05
N THR A 42 -25.10 -15.85 -41.90
CA THR A 42 -25.03 -17.29 -41.54
C THR A 42 -26.48 -17.83 -41.46
N PRO A 43 -26.81 -19.14 -41.26
CA PRO A 43 -26.03 -20.23 -40.61
C PRO A 43 -26.21 -21.65 -41.23
N THR A 44 -25.94 -22.69 -40.42
CA THR A 44 -26.20 -24.15 -40.59
C THR A 44 -25.37 -24.95 -41.61
N THR A 45 -25.19 -26.29 -41.52
CA THR A 45 -25.06 -27.31 -40.43
C THR A 45 -24.50 -28.61 -41.09
N ASP A 46 -24.09 -29.62 -40.30
CA ASP A 46 -23.52 -30.94 -40.64
C ASP A 46 -22.11 -30.92 -41.28
N ASP A 47 -21.08 -31.65 -40.82
CA ASP A 47 -20.86 -33.01 -40.27
C ASP A 47 -20.50 -34.11 -41.29
N GLN A 48 -19.22 -34.52 -41.25
CA GLN A 48 -18.77 -35.89 -41.46
C GLN A 48 -17.38 -36.11 -40.82
N GLN A 49 -17.26 -37.19 -40.04
CA GLN A 49 -16.05 -37.67 -39.34
C GLN A 49 -15.41 -38.84 -40.13
N PRO A 50 -14.52 -39.72 -39.60
CA PRO A 50 -13.53 -39.65 -38.51
C PRO A 50 -12.12 -39.93 -39.12
N PRO A 51 -11.16 -40.70 -38.52
CA PRO A 51 -10.72 -40.92 -37.13
C PRO A 51 -9.23 -40.43 -36.97
N GLU A 52 -8.34 -40.86 -36.07
CA GLU A 52 -8.39 -41.63 -34.80
C GLU A 52 -7.27 -41.13 -33.84
N ASN A 53 -7.34 -41.49 -32.55
CA ASN A 53 -6.26 -41.27 -31.58
C ASN A 53 -5.09 -42.26 -31.80
N ILE A 54 -3.83 -41.87 -31.53
CA ILE A 54 -2.70 -42.69 -30.97
C ILE A 54 -1.40 -41.84 -30.90
N GLN A 55 -1.34 -40.79 -30.05
CA GLN A 55 -0.03 -40.13 -29.79
C GLN A 55 0.13 -39.41 -28.44
N ASN A 56 -0.90 -38.73 -27.91
CA ASN A 56 -0.75 -37.93 -26.68
C ASN A 56 -0.76 -38.73 -25.36
N ILE A 57 -1.08 -40.03 -25.39
CA ILE A 57 -1.09 -40.90 -24.20
C ILE A 57 0.31 -41.48 -23.89
N LEU A 58 1.22 -41.54 -24.88
CA LEU A 58 2.53 -42.21 -24.76
C LEU A 58 3.68 -41.32 -24.27
N LYS A 59 3.40 -40.15 -23.68
CA LYS A 59 4.44 -39.21 -23.19
C LYS A 59 4.40 -38.91 -21.69
N VAL A 60 3.50 -39.56 -20.94
CA VAL A 60 3.30 -39.35 -19.48
C VAL A 60 3.85 -40.53 -18.65
N LEU A 61 4.26 -41.64 -19.28
CA LEU A 61 4.60 -42.90 -18.61
C LEU A 61 6.02 -43.41 -18.90
N VAL A 62 7.02 -42.52 -18.92
CA VAL A 62 8.44 -42.87 -19.15
C VAL A 62 9.35 -42.17 -18.14
N SER A 63 9.18 -42.48 -16.84
CA SER A 63 10.10 -42.05 -15.77
C SER A 63 10.15 -43.06 -14.61
N ASP A 64 9.00 -43.49 -14.09
CA ASP A 64 8.92 -44.23 -12.82
C ASP A 64 9.02 -45.76 -12.96
N LEU A 65 10.08 -46.27 -13.60
CA LEU A 65 10.38 -47.70 -13.54
C LEU A 65 11.87 -48.04 -13.68
N ASN A 66 12.62 -48.03 -12.57
CA ASN A 66 13.85 -48.81 -12.45
C ASN A 66 14.22 -49.16 -10.99
N ARG A 67 14.59 -50.43 -10.78
CA ARG A 67 15.12 -51.06 -9.54
C ARG A 67 14.13 -51.44 -8.41
N SER A 68 13.44 -52.56 -8.64
CA SER A 68 13.41 -53.64 -7.62
C SER A 68 14.78 -54.35 -7.57
N ASN A 69 15.17 -54.88 -6.41
CA ASN A 69 15.60 -56.29 -6.19
C ASN A 69 16.27 -56.49 -4.82
N GLY A 70 15.72 -57.36 -3.94
CA GLY A 70 16.39 -57.70 -2.66
C GLY A 70 15.61 -58.44 -1.56
N VAL A 71 15.25 -59.71 -1.78
CA VAL A 71 15.16 -60.81 -0.75
C VAL A 71 14.46 -60.55 0.61
N ALA A 72 13.14 -60.80 0.63
CA ALA A 72 12.42 -61.86 1.38
C ALA A 72 12.52 -62.11 2.92
N ILE A 73 11.38 -62.58 3.47
CA ILE A 73 11.07 -63.27 4.76
C ILE A 73 11.17 -62.47 6.10
N PRO A 74 10.41 -62.81 7.17
CA PRO A 74 9.36 -61.88 7.60
C PRO A 74 9.20 -61.65 9.13
N SER A 75 8.17 -60.87 9.45
CA SER A 75 7.47 -60.77 10.75
C SER A 75 8.26 -60.30 11.97
N LEU A 76 7.89 -59.11 12.47
CA LEU A 76 7.11 -59.07 13.71
C LEU A 76 6.13 -57.89 13.73
N ASP A 77 5.03 -58.12 14.46
CA ASP A 77 4.02 -57.21 14.98
C ASP A 77 3.02 -56.46 14.09
N LYS A 78 1.92 -56.11 14.77
CA LYS A 78 0.59 -55.86 14.21
C LYS A 78 0.09 -54.47 14.61
N ARG A 79 -0.22 -53.65 13.61
CA ARG A 79 -1.44 -52.82 13.50
C ARG A 79 -2.24 -52.65 14.83
N LYS A 80 -2.22 -51.46 15.46
CA LYS A 80 -3.30 -50.44 15.32
C LYS A 80 -3.19 -49.23 16.29
N ALA A 81 -2.76 -48.08 15.76
CA ALA A 81 -3.13 -46.70 16.15
C ALA A 81 -2.76 -45.82 14.93
N TYR A 82 -3.54 -44.85 14.42
CA TYR A 82 -4.77 -44.19 14.87
C TYR A 82 -4.64 -43.41 16.18
N PHE A 83 -3.93 -42.29 16.12
CA PHE A 83 -4.54 -40.94 16.23
C PHE A 83 -3.69 -39.91 15.46
N ASP A 84 -4.12 -38.65 15.47
CA ASP A 84 -3.45 -37.42 15.00
C ASP A 84 -3.07 -37.27 13.51
N SER A 85 -3.99 -36.63 12.78
CA SER A 85 -3.71 -35.60 11.77
C SER A 85 -4.76 -34.48 11.92
N ASP A 86 -4.43 -33.27 11.43
CA ASP A 86 -5.33 -32.12 11.19
C ASP A 86 -5.48 -31.07 12.32
N VAL A 87 -4.37 -30.54 12.84
CA VAL A 87 -4.33 -29.18 13.44
C VAL A 87 -3.11 -28.40 12.95
N ALA A 88 -3.25 -27.62 11.86
CA ALA A 88 -2.26 -26.63 11.45
C ALA A 88 -2.85 -25.53 10.52
N THR A 89 -3.44 -24.48 11.09
CA THR A 89 -3.32 -23.07 10.61
C THR A 89 -4.15 -22.10 11.44
N ARG A 90 -3.49 -21.19 12.15
CA ARG A 90 -3.90 -19.77 12.32
C ARG A 90 -2.83 -18.96 13.02
N SER A 91 -2.11 -18.16 12.23
CA SER A 91 -1.32 -17.02 12.72
C SER A 91 -2.25 -15.87 13.09
N ALA A 92 -1.92 -15.11 14.13
CA ALA A 92 -2.40 -13.75 14.36
C ALA A 92 -1.43 -13.02 15.30
N GLU A 93 -1.08 -11.77 14.97
CA GLU A 93 -0.16 -10.92 15.71
C GLU A 93 -0.55 -10.66 17.18
N GLN A 94 0.49 -10.44 18.00
CA GLN A 94 0.37 -9.79 19.31
C GLN A 94 0.39 -8.26 19.16
N LEU A 95 -0.24 -7.56 20.11
CA LEU A 95 0.00 -6.14 20.39
C LEU A 95 0.76 -6.01 21.72
N ALA A 96 1.52 -4.92 21.87
CA ALA A 96 2.30 -4.62 23.08
C ALA A 96 1.42 -4.35 24.32
N PRO A 97 2.01 -4.40 25.53
CA PRO A 97 2.35 -3.13 26.16
C PRO A 97 3.71 -3.11 26.90
N ASP A 98 4.05 -1.93 27.42
CA ASP A 98 5.32 -1.58 28.07
C ASP A 98 5.22 -1.52 29.62
N VAL A 99 6.37 -1.72 30.28
CA VAL A 99 6.75 -1.15 31.59
C VAL A 99 6.08 -1.74 32.88
N PRO A 100 6.78 -1.81 34.04
CA PRO A 100 6.78 -3.01 34.91
C PRO A 100 6.30 -2.78 36.36
N VAL A 101 6.48 -3.77 37.27
CA VAL A 101 7.05 -3.57 38.64
C VAL A 101 7.28 -4.90 39.44
N LEU A 102 8.50 -5.02 39.99
CA LEU A 102 8.99 -5.76 41.20
C LEU A 102 8.49 -7.18 41.61
N SER A 103 9.46 -8.11 41.58
CA SER A 103 9.98 -8.91 42.72
C SER A 103 9.04 -9.66 43.68
N ASN A 104 9.14 -11.00 43.72
CA ASN A 104 10.10 -11.67 44.62
C ASN A 104 10.28 -13.18 44.34
N SER A 105 11.34 -13.77 44.88
CA SER A 105 11.74 -15.18 44.74
C SER A 105 11.16 -16.12 45.81
N ASN A 106 10.97 -17.41 45.49
CA ASN A 106 11.51 -18.54 46.28
C ASN A 106 11.24 -19.96 45.70
N SER A 107 12.20 -20.86 45.94
CA SER A 107 12.13 -22.33 46.08
C SER A 107 11.42 -23.24 45.04
N LEU A 108 12.26 -24.05 44.38
CA LEU A 108 12.04 -25.43 43.89
C LEU A 108 11.54 -26.42 44.99
N PRO A 109 11.22 -27.70 44.68
CA PRO A 109 10.58 -28.28 43.48
C PRO A 109 9.39 -29.22 43.86
N SER A 110 8.77 -29.91 42.87
CA SER A 110 7.84 -31.02 43.13
C SER A 110 8.04 -32.18 42.15
N SER A 111 8.47 -33.34 42.66
CA SER A 111 8.58 -34.60 41.90
C SER A 111 7.38 -35.50 42.17
N GLY A 112 6.85 -36.16 41.14
CA GLY A 112 5.52 -36.77 41.18
C GLY A 112 5.43 -38.23 41.66
N SER A 113 4.19 -38.68 41.78
CA SER A 113 3.73 -40.07 41.63
C SER A 113 2.28 -39.97 41.13
N VAL A 114 2.00 -40.35 39.88
CA VAL A 114 1.76 -41.73 39.42
C VAL A 114 0.56 -42.37 40.13
N LEU A 115 -0.62 -42.22 39.51
CA LEU A 115 -1.76 -43.14 39.63
C LEU A 115 -1.64 -44.18 38.50
N PRO A 116 -2.08 -45.43 38.73
CA PRO A 116 -3.34 -45.88 38.09
C PRO A 116 -4.16 -46.85 38.97
N ALA A 117 -5.42 -47.18 38.70
CA ALA A 117 -6.48 -46.55 37.91
C ALA A 117 -7.84 -47.19 38.32
N PRO A 118 -9.00 -46.50 38.16
CA PRO A 118 -10.32 -47.10 38.39
C PRO A 118 -11.09 -47.36 37.09
N GLU A 119 -11.85 -48.45 36.98
CA GLU A 119 -13.02 -48.49 36.10
C GLU A 119 -14.04 -49.60 36.43
N SER A 120 -15.28 -49.40 35.96
CA SER A 120 -16.47 -50.26 36.06
C SER A 120 -17.13 -50.43 37.45
N MET A 121 -18.46 -50.34 37.60
CA MET A 121 -19.51 -49.92 36.64
C MET A 121 -20.82 -49.51 37.35
N GLN A 122 -21.65 -48.72 36.63
CA GLN A 122 -23.13 -48.62 36.72
C GLN A 122 -23.77 -48.07 38.03
N LEU A 123 -24.45 -46.91 37.96
CA LEU A 123 -25.83 -46.60 37.48
C LEU A 123 -26.91 -46.86 38.57
N THR A 124 -27.49 -45.81 39.19
CA THR A 124 -28.79 -45.13 38.86
C THR A 124 -30.06 -45.96 39.16
N GLN A 125 -31.17 -45.43 39.70
CA GLN A 125 -31.53 -44.04 40.10
C GLN A 125 -32.79 -44.01 41.00
N MET A 126 -32.88 -42.98 41.87
CA MET A 126 -34.09 -42.25 42.28
C MET A 126 -35.23 -42.94 43.09
N ASN A 127 -36.20 -42.10 43.46
CA ASN A 127 -37.55 -42.33 44.01
C ASN A 127 -37.62 -42.58 45.54
N GLU A 128 -38.54 -41.96 46.32
CA GLU A 128 -39.42 -40.80 46.04
C GLU A 128 -39.87 -40.12 47.35
N ALA A 129 -40.93 -39.29 47.34
CA ALA A 129 -41.37 -38.50 48.49
C ALA A 129 -42.20 -39.29 49.55
N GLU A 130 -42.21 -38.76 50.79
CA GLU A 130 -43.12 -39.00 51.94
C GLU A 130 -43.66 -40.43 52.24
N ASP A 131 -43.37 -40.96 53.44
CA ASP A 131 -44.33 -40.97 54.58
C ASP A 131 -43.65 -41.48 55.90
N HIS A 132 -44.35 -41.42 57.03
CA HIS A 132 -43.90 -41.77 58.38
C HIS A 132 -43.73 -43.29 58.65
N LYS A 133 -42.59 -43.69 59.28
CA LYS A 133 -42.57 -44.12 60.71
C LYS A 133 -41.21 -44.59 61.24
N ASN A 134 -40.96 -44.21 62.50
CA ASN A 134 -40.23 -44.90 63.56
C ASN A 134 -39.42 -46.18 63.19
N ALA A 135 -38.09 -46.04 63.15
CA ALA A 135 -37.19 -46.77 64.05
C ALA A 135 -35.80 -46.13 64.03
N LEU A 136 -35.39 -45.49 65.14
CA LEU A 136 -33.97 -45.34 65.44
C LEU A 136 -33.57 -46.62 66.17
N ASP A 137 -32.77 -47.47 65.54
CA ASP A 137 -32.09 -48.53 66.28
C ASP A 137 -30.71 -48.87 65.72
N GLU A 138 -29.87 -49.31 66.65
CA GLU A 138 -28.50 -49.85 66.54
C GLU A 138 -27.65 -49.52 65.30
N ASN A 139 -26.74 -48.55 65.47
CA ASN A 139 -25.34 -48.80 65.13
C ASN A 139 -24.42 -48.30 66.26
N ARG A 140 -24.51 -48.99 67.40
CA ARG A 140 -23.70 -48.70 68.59
C ARG A 140 -22.31 -49.33 68.43
N SER A 141 -21.29 -48.54 68.64
CA SER A 141 -19.90 -49.00 68.66
C SER A 141 -19.65 -50.05 69.76
N PHE A 142 -18.98 -51.14 69.39
CA PHE A 142 -18.32 -52.13 70.26
C PHE A 142 -19.13 -52.74 71.43
N SER A 143 -20.00 -53.72 71.12
CA SER A 143 -20.32 -54.78 72.11
C SER A 143 -19.10 -55.69 72.25
N SER A 144 -18.38 -55.77 73.38
CA SER A 144 -18.77 -56.07 74.78
C SER A 144 -18.98 -57.56 75.11
N THR A 145 -18.67 -58.49 74.21
CA THR A 145 -18.73 -59.95 74.47
C THR A 145 -17.51 -60.51 75.22
N GLU A 146 -16.31 -59.97 75.02
CA GLU A 146 -15.09 -60.42 75.73
C GLU A 146 -15.17 -60.10 77.24
N GLY A 147 -15.56 -58.86 77.57
CA GLY A 147 -15.64 -58.38 78.96
C GLY A 147 -16.75 -59.05 79.78
N LEU A 148 -17.90 -59.35 79.15
CA LEU A 148 -18.99 -60.09 79.82
C LEU A 148 -18.62 -61.56 80.11
N ARG A 149 -17.68 -62.16 79.35
CA ARG A 149 -17.18 -63.50 79.66
C ARG A 149 -16.35 -63.51 80.94
N GLN A 150 -15.40 -62.57 81.07
CA GLN A 150 -14.59 -62.43 82.29
C GLN A 150 -15.43 -62.05 83.52
N LEU A 151 -16.43 -61.17 83.37
CA LEU A 151 -17.33 -60.81 84.47
C LEU A 151 -18.27 -61.97 84.86
N SER A 152 -18.70 -62.80 83.91
CA SER A 152 -19.50 -64.01 84.20
C SER A 152 -18.71 -65.05 85.02
N GLU A 153 -17.43 -65.25 84.68
CA GLU A 153 -16.55 -66.17 85.42
C GLU A 153 -16.20 -65.64 86.83
N GLN A 154 -16.13 -64.31 87.02
CA GLN A 154 -15.90 -63.70 88.34
C GLN A 154 -17.16 -63.63 89.22
N LEU A 155 -18.35 -63.38 88.67
CA LEU A 155 -19.59 -63.30 89.46
C LEU A 155 -20.05 -64.67 89.99
N ASN A 156 -19.77 -65.77 89.27
CA ASN A 156 -20.02 -67.12 89.77
C ASN A 156 -19.12 -67.52 90.96
N GLY A 157 -18.03 -66.78 91.21
CA GLY A 157 -17.10 -67.05 92.30
C GLY A 157 -17.48 -66.45 93.67
N LEU A 158 -18.46 -65.54 93.74
CA LEU A 158 -18.69 -64.69 94.92
C LEU A 158 -20.10 -64.74 95.53
N VAL A 159 -21.00 -65.59 95.01
CA VAL A 159 -22.35 -65.80 95.60
C VAL A 159 -22.35 -66.91 96.68
N SER A 160 -21.24 -67.64 96.84
CA SER A 160 -21.03 -68.60 97.94
C SER A 160 -20.72 -67.90 99.27
N GLN A 161 -21.75 -67.31 99.90
CA GLN A 161 -21.63 -66.74 101.24
C GLN A 161 -21.33 -67.82 102.30
N SER A 162 -20.11 -67.85 102.82
CA SER A 162 -19.78 -68.59 104.04
C SER A 162 -20.43 -67.92 105.26
N THR A 163 -21.54 -68.48 105.75
CA THR A 163 -22.25 -67.99 106.96
C THR A 163 -22.48 -69.07 108.01
N SER A 164 -21.46 -69.35 108.82
CA SER A 164 -21.63 -69.82 110.21
C SER A 164 -20.33 -69.67 111.00
N TYR A 165 -20.30 -68.75 111.95
CA TYR A 165 -19.19 -68.60 112.89
C TYR A 165 -19.23 -69.65 114.01
N VAL A 166 -18.07 -69.93 114.61
CA VAL A 166 -17.96 -70.87 115.73
C VAL A 166 -18.44 -70.23 117.04
N ASN A 167 -19.56 -70.77 117.55
CA ASN A 167 -19.89 -71.04 118.97
C ASN A 167 -18.98 -70.42 120.07
N GLY A 168 -19.56 -69.71 121.05
CA GLY A 168 -18.78 -69.38 122.25
C GLY A 168 -19.31 -68.38 123.30
N GLU A 169 -20.57 -68.41 123.74
CA GLU A 169 -20.97 -67.75 125.01
C GLU A 169 -21.51 -68.74 126.05
N SER A 170 -20.63 -69.12 126.99
CA SER A 170 -21.04 -69.23 128.39
C SER A 170 -20.87 -67.83 129.01
N ALA A 171 -21.81 -67.39 129.84
CA ALA A 171 -21.90 -66.00 130.27
C ALA A 171 -20.69 -65.49 131.09
N VAL A 172 -20.36 -64.19 130.95
CA VAL A 172 -20.20 -63.20 132.06
C VAL A 172 -19.75 -61.80 131.54
N SER A 173 -20.35 -60.72 132.07
CA SER A 173 -19.84 -59.32 132.11
C SER A 173 -19.78 -58.41 130.84
N SER A 174 -20.87 -58.34 130.07
CA SER A 174 -21.70 -57.13 129.81
C SER A 174 -21.13 -55.69 129.56
N THR A 175 -19.82 -55.41 129.40
CA THR A 175 -19.34 -54.02 129.09
C THR A 175 -18.64 -53.88 127.74
N ASN A 176 -17.56 -54.62 127.48
CA ASN A 176 -16.58 -54.25 126.45
C ASN A 176 -17.04 -54.53 125.00
N ILE A 177 -18.02 -55.41 124.81
CA ILE A 177 -18.52 -55.81 123.47
C ILE A 177 -19.17 -54.62 122.75
N LYS A 178 -19.99 -53.82 123.46
CA LYS A 178 -20.74 -52.71 122.86
C LYS A 178 -19.86 -51.55 122.38
N GLU A 179 -18.63 -51.42 122.87
CA GLU A 179 -17.72 -50.36 122.46
C GLU A 179 -17.01 -50.73 121.15
N MET A 180 -16.51 -51.97 121.05
CA MET A 180 -15.99 -52.55 119.80
C MET A 180 -17.06 -52.59 118.70
N GLU A 181 -18.26 -53.09 119.00
CA GLU A 181 -19.36 -53.19 118.03
C GLU A 181 -19.82 -51.81 117.55
N LYS A 182 -19.77 -50.79 118.41
CA LYS A 182 -20.04 -49.40 118.03
C LYS A 182 -18.92 -48.80 117.16
N GLN A 183 -17.65 -49.06 117.47
CA GLN A 183 -16.54 -48.62 116.62
C GLN A 183 -16.62 -49.27 115.23
N GLN A 184 -16.82 -50.59 115.16
CA GLN A 184 -16.91 -51.31 113.89
C GLN A 184 -18.10 -50.87 113.03
N ASN A 185 -19.26 -50.60 113.64
CA ASN A 185 -20.40 -49.99 112.93
C ASN A 185 -20.12 -48.55 112.49
N GLN A 186 -19.43 -47.74 113.31
CA GLN A 186 -19.06 -46.38 112.92
C GLN A 186 -18.06 -46.37 111.75
N GLU A 187 -17.09 -47.27 111.73
CA GLU A 187 -16.14 -47.44 110.62
C GLU A 187 -16.85 -47.92 109.35
N ALA A 188 -17.77 -48.89 109.46
CA ALA A 188 -18.60 -49.35 108.33
C ALA A 188 -19.49 -48.22 107.77
N VAL A 189 -20.12 -47.41 108.64
CA VAL A 189 -20.91 -46.23 108.23
C VAL A 189 -20.02 -45.18 107.57
N ASN A 190 -18.85 -44.88 108.14
CA ASN A 190 -17.89 -43.93 107.56
C ASN A 190 -17.40 -44.39 106.17
N GLN A 191 -17.15 -45.70 105.99
CA GLN A 191 -16.74 -46.29 104.72
C GLN A 191 -17.88 -46.26 103.69
N LEU A 192 -19.12 -46.60 104.06
CA LEU A 192 -20.28 -46.47 103.20
C LEU A 192 -20.58 -45.01 102.82
N GLU A 193 -20.39 -44.06 103.73
CA GLU A 193 -20.58 -42.63 103.44
C GLU A 193 -19.46 -42.10 102.51
N LYS A 194 -18.24 -42.62 102.65
CA LYS A 194 -17.12 -42.35 101.73
C LYS A 194 -17.39 -42.95 100.34
N GLU A 195 -17.79 -44.21 100.26
CA GLU A 195 -18.14 -44.88 98.99
C GLU A 195 -19.32 -44.19 98.29
N LYS A 196 -20.34 -43.76 99.06
CA LYS A 196 -21.42 -42.92 98.53
C LYS A 196 -20.88 -41.62 97.95
N LYS A 197 -20.03 -40.88 98.68
CA LYS A 197 -19.43 -39.62 98.19
C LYS A 197 -18.55 -39.83 96.95
N GLU A 198 -17.81 -40.94 96.89
CA GLU A 198 -17.04 -41.32 95.71
C GLU A 198 -17.93 -41.68 94.52
N PHE A 199 -19.03 -42.40 94.72
CA PHE A 199 -20.01 -42.71 93.69
C PHE A 199 -20.73 -41.46 93.18
N GLU A 200 -21.19 -40.60 94.10
CA GLU A 200 -21.85 -39.32 93.80
C GLU A 200 -20.89 -38.36 93.06
N GLN A 201 -19.60 -38.37 93.38
CA GLN A 201 -18.57 -37.65 92.62
C GLN A 201 -18.31 -38.28 91.24
N LYS A 202 -18.26 -39.62 91.12
CA LYS A 202 -18.10 -40.31 89.82
C LYS A 202 -19.29 -40.01 88.89
N PHE A 203 -20.51 -40.16 89.39
CA PHE A 203 -21.74 -39.81 88.68
C PHE A 203 -21.79 -38.33 88.29
N SER A 204 -21.37 -37.41 89.17
CA SER A 204 -21.29 -35.98 88.84
C SER A 204 -20.28 -35.68 87.73
N LYS A 205 -19.14 -36.38 87.70
CA LYS A 205 -18.12 -36.27 86.63
C LYS A 205 -18.64 -36.83 85.30
N GLU A 206 -19.29 -37.99 85.32
CA GLU A 206 -19.89 -38.61 84.15
C GLU A 206 -21.03 -37.75 83.58
N GLN A 207 -21.89 -37.20 84.44
CA GLN A 207 -22.96 -36.28 84.04
C GLN A 207 -22.42 -34.91 83.55
N ALA A 208 -21.21 -34.51 83.94
CA ALA A 208 -20.53 -33.36 83.36
C ALA A 208 -19.98 -33.68 81.97
N ALA A 209 -19.26 -34.80 81.82
CA ALA A 209 -18.72 -35.26 80.53
C ALA A 209 -19.81 -35.49 79.47
N LEU A 210 -20.97 -36.05 79.85
CA LEU A 210 -22.12 -36.20 78.95
C LEU A 210 -22.72 -34.86 78.50
N ARG A 211 -22.71 -33.82 79.36
CA ARG A 211 -23.12 -32.47 78.97
C ARG A 211 -22.10 -31.80 78.05
N GLU A 212 -20.82 -31.99 78.31
CA GLU A 212 -19.74 -31.50 77.44
C GLU A 212 -19.80 -32.15 76.06
N GLN A 213 -19.97 -33.47 75.98
CA GLN A 213 -20.17 -34.20 74.73
C GLN A 213 -21.43 -33.72 73.98
N LEU A 214 -22.55 -33.49 74.67
CA LEU A 214 -23.76 -32.94 74.06
C LEU A 214 -23.54 -31.52 73.52
N GLN A 215 -22.82 -30.67 74.26
CA GLN A 215 -22.48 -29.31 73.84
C GLN A 215 -21.58 -29.32 72.59
N VAL A 216 -20.59 -30.21 72.54
CA VAL A 216 -19.75 -30.42 71.35
C VAL A 216 -20.60 -30.88 70.17
N HIS A 217 -21.49 -31.86 70.34
CA HIS A 217 -22.38 -32.32 69.26
C HIS A 217 -23.32 -31.22 68.74
N ILE A 218 -23.88 -30.38 69.62
CA ILE A 218 -24.69 -29.21 69.22
C ILE A 218 -23.84 -28.24 68.39
N GLN A 219 -22.59 -27.98 68.80
CA GLN A 219 -21.68 -27.10 68.06
C GLN A 219 -21.29 -27.70 66.70
N THR A 220 -21.00 -29.01 66.61
CA THR A 220 -20.72 -29.71 65.35
C THR A 220 -21.92 -29.66 64.40
N ILE A 221 -23.14 -29.89 64.90
CA ILE A 221 -24.37 -29.79 64.10
C ILE A 221 -24.57 -28.34 63.61
N GLY A 222 -24.32 -27.34 64.47
CA GLY A 222 -24.36 -25.93 64.10
C GLY A 222 -23.44 -25.60 62.92
N ILE A 223 -22.16 -26.02 63.02
CA ILE A 223 -21.14 -25.83 61.98
C ILE A 223 -21.58 -26.49 60.66
N LEU A 224 -21.99 -27.77 60.70
CA LEU A 224 -22.45 -28.51 59.52
C LEU A 224 -23.70 -27.89 58.87
N VAL A 225 -24.58 -27.26 59.65
CA VAL A 225 -25.76 -26.55 59.13
C VAL A 225 -25.37 -25.22 58.47
N SER A 226 -24.44 -24.45 59.05
CA SER A 226 -23.89 -23.25 58.38
C SER A 226 -23.15 -23.61 57.09
N GLU A 227 -22.22 -24.58 57.13
CA GLU A 227 -21.47 -25.05 55.95
C GLU A 227 -22.41 -25.53 54.85
N LYS A 228 -23.45 -26.32 55.19
CA LYS A 228 -24.47 -26.74 54.22
C LYS A 228 -25.22 -25.55 53.62
N SER A 229 -25.57 -24.54 54.41
CA SER A 229 -26.27 -23.34 53.94
C SER A 229 -25.39 -22.47 53.03
N GLU A 230 -24.11 -22.33 53.36
CA GLU A 230 -23.12 -21.61 52.56
C GLU A 230 -22.85 -22.33 51.23
N LEU A 231 -22.62 -23.65 51.27
CA LEU A 231 -22.45 -24.48 50.08
C LEU A 231 -23.69 -24.48 49.18
N GLN A 232 -24.90 -24.54 49.75
CA GLN A 232 -26.15 -24.46 48.99
C GLN A 232 -26.34 -23.08 48.34
N THR A 233 -25.92 -22.01 49.01
CA THR A 233 -25.94 -20.64 48.45
C THR A 233 -24.91 -20.48 47.33
N ALA A 234 -23.68 -20.97 47.53
CA ALA A 234 -22.62 -20.98 46.52
C ALA A 234 -23.00 -21.82 45.28
N LEU A 235 -23.67 -22.96 45.47
CA LEU A 235 -24.22 -23.78 44.39
C LEU A 235 -25.31 -23.02 43.60
N GLY A 236 -26.20 -22.31 44.29
CA GLY A 236 -27.21 -21.46 43.64
C GLY A 236 -26.58 -20.34 42.80
N HIS A 237 -25.58 -19.64 43.35
CA HIS A 237 -24.86 -18.57 42.64
C HIS A 237 -24.08 -19.10 41.42
N THR A 238 -23.36 -20.22 41.56
CA THR A 238 -22.61 -20.82 40.44
C THR A 238 -23.52 -21.38 39.36
N GLN A 239 -24.65 -22.02 39.72
CA GLN A 239 -25.64 -22.46 38.74
C GLN A 239 -26.26 -21.28 37.98
N GLN A 240 -26.54 -20.16 38.65
CA GLN A 240 -27.08 -18.96 38.00
C GLN A 240 -26.06 -18.29 37.08
N ALA A 241 -24.80 -18.20 37.49
CA ALA A 241 -23.71 -17.70 36.65
C ALA A 241 -23.52 -18.58 35.40
N ALA A 242 -23.59 -19.92 35.54
CA ALA A 242 -23.52 -20.85 34.41
C ALA A 242 -24.68 -20.65 33.42
N ARG A 243 -25.92 -20.45 33.89
CA ARG A 243 -27.07 -20.11 33.04
C ARG A 243 -26.88 -18.80 32.28
N GLN A 244 -26.38 -17.75 32.94
CA GLN A 244 -26.06 -16.48 32.30
C GLN A 244 -25.01 -16.65 31.20
N LYS A 245 -23.94 -17.44 31.46
CA LYS A 245 -22.91 -17.72 30.46
C LYS A 245 -23.38 -18.58 29.29
N SER A 246 -24.38 -19.46 29.47
CA SER A 246 -25.05 -20.13 28.35
C SER A 246 -25.75 -19.12 27.43
N GLY A 247 -26.58 -18.24 27.99
CA GLY A 247 -27.29 -17.21 27.21
C GLY A 247 -26.35 -16.21 26.51
N GLU A 248 -25.23 -15.84 27.13
CA GLU A 248 -24.17 -15.05 26.49
C GLU A 248 -23.55 -15.81 25.30
N ALA A 249 -23.24 -17.10 25.46
CA ALA A 249 -22.66 -17.93 24.41
C ALA A 249 -23.64 -18.16 23.24
N GLU A 250 -24.93 -18.37 23.52
CA GLU A 250 -26.00 -18.48 22.52
C GLU A 250 -26.17 -17.17 21.73
N SER A 251 -26.14 -16.02 22.41
CA SER A 251 -26.16 -14.69 21.79
C SER A 251 -24.91 -14.43 20.92
N LEU A 252 -23.73 -14.87 21.36
CA LEU A 252 -22.50 -14.81 20.58
C LEU A 252 -22.57 -15.73 19.34
N ALA A 253 -23.10 -16.95 19.47
CA ALA A 253 -23.29 -17.88 18.36
C ALA A 253 -24.27 -17.34 17.31
N ALA A 254 -25.39 -16.74 17.73
CA ALA A 254 -26.36 -16.10 16.83
C ALA A 254 -25.74 -14.92 16.06
N ARG A 255 -24.98 -14.04 16.74
CA ARG A 255 -24.25 -12.94 16.09
C ARG A 255 -23.19 -13.45 15.11
N LEU A 256 -22.45 -14.51 15.48
CA LEU A 256 -21.46 -15.14 14.60
C LEU A 256 -22.11 -15.77 13.35
N HIS A 257 -23.28 -16.39 13.50
CA HIS A 257 -24.05 -16.94 12.37
C HIS A 257 -24.51 -15.83 11.40
N SER A 258 -25.12 -14.77 11.92
CA SER A 258 -25.53 -13.60 11.12
C SER A 258 -24.33 -12.94 10.41
N SER A 259 -23.19 -12.80 11.09
CA SER A 259 -21.95 -12.28 10.50
C SER A 259 -21.44 -13.16 9.34
N ARG A 260 -21.45 -14.50 9.51
CA ARG A 260 -21.09 -15.45 8.43
C ARG A 260 -22.03 -15.36 7.24
N GLN A 261 -23.35 -15.26 7.47
CA GLN A 261 -24.33 -15.08 6.40
C GLN A 261 -24.05 -13.80 5.60
N ARG A 262 -23.78 -12.68 6.29
CA ARG A 262 -23.45 -11.39 5.66
C ARG A 262 -22.14 -11.43 4.88
N VAL A 263 -21.12 -12.14 5.37
CA VAL A 263 -19.87 -12.35 4.62
C VAL A 263 -20.17 -13.10 3.30
N SER A 264 -20.92 -14.21 3.35
CA SER A 264 -21.24 -14.94 2.11
C SER A 264 -22.25 -14.24 1.20
N GLU A 265 -23.02 -13.27 1.69
CA GLU A 265 -23.77 -12.34 0.84
C GLU A 265 -22.82 -11.38 0.11
N LEU A 266 -21.88 -10.76 0.84
CA LEU A 266 -20.86 -9.87 0.26
C LEU A 266 -19.97 -10.59 -0.76
N GLU A 267 -19.55 -11.82 -0.50
CA GLU A 267 -18.78 -12.67 -1.44
C GLU A 267 -19.53 -12.87 -2.77
N ARG A 268 -20.85 -13.06 -2.73
CA ARG A 268 -21.69 -13.15 -3.93
C ARG A 268 -21.82 -11.81 -4.65
N THR A 269 -22.02 -10.71 -3.93
CA THR A 269 -22.08 -9.37 -4.57
C THR A 269 -20.76 -8.98 -5.22
N LEU A 270 -19.62 -9.26 -4.56
CA LEU A 270 -18.28 -9.03 -5.12
C LEU A 270 -18.03 -9.89 -6.37
N SER A 271 -18.48 -11.15 -6.36
CA SER A 271 -18.40 -12.03 -7.53
C SER A 271 -19.24 -11.50 -8.71
N SER A 272 -20.45 -11.01 -8.43
CA SER A 272 -21.35 -10.40 -9.43
C SER A 272 -20.76 -9.11 -10.01
N ILE A 273 -20.26 -8.20 -9.16
CA ILE A 273 -19.59 -6.96 -9.56
C ILE A 273 -18.34 -7.26 -10.38
N SER A 274 -17.52 -8.25 -10.01
CA SER A 274 -16.34 -8.66 -10.78
C SER A 274 -16.70 -9.21 -12.17
N MET A 275 -17.82 -9.93 -12.29
CA MET A 275 -18.34 -10.38 -13.59
C MET A 275 -18.83 -9.21 -14.44
N GLN A 276 -19.60 -8.29 -13.85
CA GLN A 276 -20.08 -7.08 -14.52
C GLN A 276 -18.93 -6.17 -14.97
N GLN A 277 -17.89 -6.00 -14.14
CA GLN A 277 -16.67 -5.28 -14.49
C GLN A 277 -15.99 -5.91 -15.71
N LYS A 278 -15.77 -7.22 -15.74
CA LYS A 278 -15.17 -7.93 -16.88
C LYS A 278 -15.99 -7.77 -18.16
N GLN A 279 -17.32 -7.75 -18.06
CA GLN A 279 -18.20 -7.47 -19.19
C GLN A 279 -18.10 -6.02 -19.67
N SER A 280 -18.05 -5.04 -18.76
CA SER A 280 -17.86 -3.63 -19.07
C SER A 280 -16.49 -3.35 -19.69
N GLU A 281 -15.43 -4.00 -19.20
CA GLU A 281 -14.09 -3.94 -19.79
C GLU A 281 -14.06 -4.52 -21.21
N LYS A 282 -14.78 -5.62 -21.47
CA LYS A 282 -14.90 -6.20 -22.81
C LYS A 282 -15.61 -5.21 -23.75
N HIS A 283 -16.71 -4.60 -23.31
CA HIS A 283 -17.44 -3.62 -24.13
C HIS A 283 -16.60 -2.36 -24.39
N ASN A 284 -15.85 -1.85 -23.41
CA ASN A 284 -14.92 -0.75 -23.61
C ASN A 284 -13.81 -1.12 -24.61
N LYS A 285 -13.25 -2.34 -24.54
CA LYS A 285 -12.31 -2.91 -25.53
C LYS A 285 -12.92 -3.13 -26.92
N GLU A 286 -14.24 -3.06 -27.06
CA GLU A 286 -14.96 -3.08 -28.34
C GLU A 286 -15.16 -1.65 -28.86
N LEU A 287 -15.68 -0.73 -28.04
CA LEU A 287 -15.82 0.70 -28.36
C LEU A 287 -14.49 1.37 -28.75
N VAL A 288 -13.37 1.03 -28.09
CA VAL A 288 -12.04 1.54 -28.45
C VAL A 288 -11.63 1.11 -29.87
N LYS A 289 -11.97 -0.12 -30.29
CA LYS A 289 -11.69 -0.59 -31.66
C LYS A 289 -12.58 0.10 -32.68
N GLU A 290 -13.85 0.35 -32.35
CA GLU A 290 -14.77 1.09 -33.22
C GLU A 290 -14.32 2.55 -33.38
N ARG A 291 -13.92 3.22 -32.30
CA ARG A 291 -13.28 4.54 -32.33
C ARG A 291 -12.06 4.57 -33.25
N ASP A 292 -11.17 3.58 -33.14
CA ASP A 292 -9.92 3.55 -33.91
C ASP A 292 -10.15 3.19 -35.39
N ASN A 293 -11.15 2.34 -35.68
CA ASN A 293 -11.62 2.11 -37.05
C ASN A 293 -12.22 3.38 -37.67
N LEU A 294 -13.10 4.09 -36.94
CA LEU A 294 -13.69 5.35 -37.40
C LEU A 294 -12.63 6.45 -37.60
N LYS A 295 -11.63 6.53 -36.72
CA LYS A 295 -10.47 7.43 -36.88
C LYS A 295 -9.67 7.12 -38.14
N LEU A 296 -9.49 5.84 -38.48
CA LEU A 296 -8.83 5.41 -39.72
C LEU A 296 -9.69 5.71 -40.97
N GLU A 297 -11.02 5.61 -40.90
CA GLU A 297 -11.90 6.00 -42.00
C GLU A 297 -11.96 7.52 -42.21
N LEU A 298 -12.00 8.31 -41.12
CA LEU A 298 -11.88 9.77 -41.19
C LEU A 298 -10.55 10.20 -41.81
N TYR A 299 -9.43 9.56 -41.46
CA TYR A 299 -8.13 9.82 -42.09
C TYR A 299 -8.14 9.53 -43.59
N LYS A 300 -8.68 8.37 -44.01
CA LYS A 300 -8.83 8.02 -45.44
C LYS A 300 -9.70 9.04 -46.18
N ARG A 301 -10.78 9.53 -45.55
CA ARG A 301 -11.72 10.50 -46.13
C ARG A 301 -11.18 11.94 -46.16
N SER A 302 -10.30 12.31 -45.22
CA SER A 302 -9.52 13.56 -45.31
C SER A 302 -8.60 13.51 -46.53
N LYS A 303 -7.79 12.44 -46.63
CA LYS A 303 -6.84 12.26 -47.74
C LYS A 303 -7.51 12.26 -49.12
N SER A 304 -8.65 11.58 -49.30
CA SER A 304 -9.38 11.66 -50.57
C SER A 304 -10.05 13.02 -50.81
N SER A 305 -10.45 13.74 -49.75
CA SER A 305 -10.89 15.14 -49.90
C SER A 305 -9.75 16.09 -50.26
N GLU A 306 -8.52 15.83 -49.82
CA GLU A 306 -7.32 16.59 -50.19
C GLU A 306 -6.93 16.31 -51.65
N GLU A 307 -6.95 15.04 -52.07
CA GLU A 307 -6.74 14.64 -53.48
C GLU A 307 -7.77 15.29 -54.42
N ILE A 308 -9.06 15.32 -54.05
CA ILE A 308 -10.12 15.98 -54.84
C ILE A 308 -9.95 17.51 -54.85
N LYS A 309 -9.52 18.13 -53.73
CA LYS A 309 -9.20 19.57 -53.69
C LYS A 309 -8.05 19.91 -54.63
N GLN A 310 -7.00 19.10 -54.65
CA GLN A 310 -5.86 19.29 -55.55
C GLN A 310 -6.29 19.19 -57.02
N GLN A 311 -7.08 18.16 -57.38
CA GLN A 311 -7.63 18.01 -58.74
C GLN A 311 -8.49 19.21 -59.15
N ASN A 312 -9.30 19.75 -58.22
CA ASN A 312 -10.09 20.96 -58.49
C ASN A 312 -9.21 22.20 -58.69
N SER A 313 -8.10 22.37 -57.97
CA SER A 313 -7.16 23.47 -58.24
C SER A 313 -6.45 23.32 -59.60
N GLU A 314 -5.97 22.11 -59.94
CA GLU A 314 -5.34 21.83 -61.24
C GLU A 314 -6.29 22.09 -62.42
N LEU A 315 -7.56 21.70 -62.29
CA LEU A 315 -8.60 22.00 -63.27
C LEU A 315 -8.91 23.50 -63.35
N SER A 316 -8.96 24.21 -62.22
CA SER A 316 -9.22 25.65 -62.17
C SER A 316 -8.11 26.47 -62.82
N GLU A 317 -6.85 26.12 -62.54
CA GLU A 317 -5.68 26.73 -63.19
C GLU A 317 -5.69 26.48 -64.71
N LYS A 318 -6.01 25.26 -65.13
CA LYS A 318 -6.12 24.90 -66.55
C LYS A 318 -7.23 25.68 -67.27
N VAL A 319 -8.38 25.88 -66.63
CA VAL A 319 -9.46 26.74 -67.16
C VAL A 319 -8.99 28.20 -67.27
N HIS A 320 -8.32 28.74 -66.24
CA HIS A 320 -7.81 30.11 -66.26
C HIS A 320 -6.77 30.33 -67.36
N SER A 321 -5.87 29.35 -67.55
CA SER A 321 -4.89 29.35 -68.65
C SER A 321 -5.55 29.34 -70.04
N LEU A 322 -6.57 28.51 -70.25
CA LEU A 322 -7.35 28.47 -71.50
C LEU A 322 -8.12 29.78 -71.75
N VAL A 323 -8.69 30.40 -70.72
CA VAL A 323 -9.33 31.72 -70.83
C VAL A 323 -8.31 32.80 -71.21
N SER A 324 -7.11 32.79 -70.61
CA SER A 324 -6.02 33.70 -70.96
C SER A 324 -5.59 33.51 -72.42
N GLN A 325 -5.37 32.26 -72.87
CA GLN A 325 -5.02 31.95 -74.26
C GLN A 325 -6.11 32.40 -75.24
N ASN A 326 -7.39 32.19 -74.92
CA ASN A 326 -8.50 32.64 -75.73
C ASN A 326 -8.56 34.18 -75.84
N SER A 327 -8.18 34.91 -74.78
CA SER A 327 -8.10 36.37 -74.81
C SER A 327 -6.92 36.89 -75.65
N ALA A 328 -5.76 36.23 -75.60
CA ALA A 328 -4.62 36.55 -76.46
C ALA A 328 -4.95 36.30 -77.94
N MET A 329 -5.50 35.14 -78.28
CA MET A 329 -5.91 34.79 -79.65
C MET A 329 -6.95 35.77 -80.23
N LYS A 330 -7.81 36.37 -79.40
CA LYS A 330 -8.74 37.43 -79.83
C LYS A 330 -7.99 38.70 -80.22
N LEU A 331 -7.04 39.15 -79.40
CA LEU A 331 -6.20 40.31 -79.70
C LEU A 331 -5.35 40.09 -80.97
N ASP A 332 -4.80 38.88 -81.16
CA ASP A 332 -4.07 38.51 -82.37
C ASP A 332 -4.98 38.56 -83.62
N VAL A 333 -6.22 38.08 -83.52
CA VAL A 333 -7.21 38.17 -84.61
C VAL A 333 -7.58 39.62 -84.92
N GLU A 334 -7.81 40.46 -83.91
CA GLU A 334 -8.08 41.89 -84.09
C GLU A 334 -6.90 42.65 -84.73
N ASP A 335 -5.65 42.27 -84.43
CA ASP A 335 -4.46 42.88 -85.01
C ASP A 335 -4.20 42.37 -86.44
N LEU A 336 -4.49 41.10 -86.73
CA LEU A 336 -4.48 40.56 -88.09
C LEU A 336 -5.58 41.17 -88.97
N GLN A 337 -6.76 41.47 -88.43
CA GLN A 337 -7.82 42.19 -89.15
C GLN A 337 -7.36 43.60 -89.56
N LYS A 338 -6.80 44.38 -88.64
CA LYS A 338 -6.24 45.72 -88.93
C LYS A 338 -5.13 45.67 -89.98
N LYS A 339 -4.29 44.63 -89.97
CA LYS A 339 -3.25 44.41 -91.00
C LYS A 339 -3.83 44.00 -92.35
N LEU A 340 -4.90 43.22 -92.38
CA LEU A 340 -5.60 42.85 -93.62
C LEU A 340 -6.22 44.10 -94.26
N GLU A 341 -6.96 44.91 -93.51
CA GLU A 341 -7.52 46.19 -93.97
C GLU A 341 -6.44 47.11 -94.56
N MET A 342 -5.29 47.21 -93.87
CA MET A 342 -4.13 47.99 -94.36
C MET A 342 -3.52 47.41 -95.65
N ALA A 343 -3.44 46.08 -95.76
CA ALA A 343 -2.91 45.41 -96.95
C ALA A 343 -3.86 45.53 -98.16
N GLU A 344 -5.17 45.43 -97.95
CA GLU A 344 -6.19 45.66 -98.98
C GLU A 344 -6.12 47.09 -99.53
N LEU A 345 -5.97 48.09 -98.64
CA LEU A 345 -5.74 49.49 -99.02
C LEU A 345 -4.44 49.67 -99.83
N MET A 346 -3.34 49.02 -99.45
CA MET A 346 -2.09 49.06 -100.23
C MET A 346 -2.24 48.38 -101.59
N ILE A 347 -2.90 47.22 -101.68
CA ILE A 347 -3.17 46.54 -102.95
C ILE A 347 -4.04 47.40 -103.86
N GLN A 348 -5.03 48.11 -103.30
CA GLN A 348 -5.85 49.06 -104.05
C GLN A 348 -5.03 50.24 -104.61
N GLN A 349 -4.01 50.70 -103.88
CA GLN A 349 -3.08 51.72 -104.37
C GLN A 349 -2.13 51.18 -105.45
N PHE A 350 -1.44 50.06 -105.22
CA PHE A 350 -0.52 49.48 -106.21
C PHE A 350 -1.21 49.01 -107.49
N SER A 351 -2.47 48.60 -107.42
CA SER A 351 -3.30 48.29 -108.60
C SER A 351 -3.51 49.50 -109.54
N SER A 352 -3.17 50.73 -109.11
CA SER A 352 -3.24 51.94 -109.94
C SER A 352 -1.92 52.32 -110.63
N GLN A 353 -0.78 51.68 -110.32
CA GLN A 353 0.54 52.02 -110.87
C GLN A 353 1.40 50.77 -111.12
N GLY A 354 1.70 50.46 -112.39
CA GLY A 354 2.47 49.27 -112.77
C GLY A 354 3.57 49.53 -113.81
N GLY A 355 4.75 48.91 -113.59
CA GLY A 355 5.78 48.75 -114.64
C GLY A 355 7.23 48.98 -114.19
N SER A 356 7.91 47.95 -113.69
CA SER A 356 9.38 47.88 -113.60
C SER A 356 9.85 46.42 -113.62
N LEU A 357 11.09 46.16 -114.04
CA LEU A 357 11.60 44.80 -114.29
C LEU A 357 12.20 44.12 -113.03
N ASP A 358 12.58 44.91 -112.01
CA ASP A 358 12.91 44.42 -110.66
C ASP A 358 11.73 43.65 -110.03
N ALA A 359 10.50 44.09 -110.34
CA ALA A 359 9.27 43.42 -109.92
C ALA A 359 9.19 41.95 -110.38
N ASN A 360 9.93 41.51 -111.40
CA ASN A 360 9.92 40.10 -111.83
C ASN A 360 10.72 39.19 -110.89
N GLN A 361 11.79 39.68 -110.26
CA GLN A 361 12.56 38.92 -109.27
C GLN A 361 11.95 39.03 -107.88
N GLN A 362 11.34 40.17 -107.55
CA GLN A 362 10.46 40.30 -106.39
C GLN A 362 9.21 39.42 -106.53
N LEU A 363 8.62 39.29 -107.71
CA LEU A 363 7.51 38.37 -108.00
C LEU A 363 7.91 36.91 -107.81
N GLN A 364 9.14 36.51 -108.19
CA GLN A 364 9.63 35.16 -107.93
C GLN A 364 9.70 34.86 -106.42
N MET A 365 10.28 35.77 -105.63
CA MET A 365 10.31 35.60 -104.16
C MET A 365 8.91 35.66 -103.56
N ALA A 366 8.05 36.58 -104.00
CA ALA A 366 6.67 36.69 -103.55
C ALA A 366 5.81 35.48 -103.94
N LEU A 367 6.15 34.75 -105.02
CA LEU A 367 5.52 33.47 -105.38
C LEU A 367 5.98 32.32 -104.47
N GLU A 368 7.24 32.30 -104.05
CA GLU A 368 7.77 31.32 -103.09
C GLU A 368 7.27 31.59 -101.66
N GLU A 369 7.23 32.86 -101.24
CA GLU A 369 6.57 33.30 -100.01
C GLU A 369 5.08 32.97 -100.06
N LYS A 370 4.37 33.29 -101.17
CA LYS A 370 2.95 32.92 -101.37
C LYS A 370 2.74 31.42 -101.28
N ALA A 371 3.58 30.57 -101.87
CA ALA A 371 3.47 29.12 -101.74
C ALA A 371 3.69 28.65 -100.28
N SER A 372 4.61 29.28 -99.54
CA SER A 372 4.81 29.00 -98.11
C SER A 372 3.61 29.44 -97.27
N MET A 373 3.00 30.59 -97.58
CA MET A 373 1.82 31.13 -96.92
C MET A 373 0.56 30.34 -97.28
N GLU A 374 0.42 29.87 -98.51
CA GLU A 374 -0.63 28.93 -98.94
C GLU A 374 -0.52 27.60 -98.17
N THR A 375 0.71 27.14 -97.90
CA THR A 375 0.94 25.93 -97.07
C THR A 375 0.57 26.17 -95.60
N GLN A 376 0.91 27.33 -95.04
CA GLN A 376 0.50 27.71 -93.67
C GLN A 376 -1.02 27.92 -93.56
N VAL A 377 -1.64 28.58 -94.53
CA VAL A 377 -3.10 28.75 -94.63
C VAL A 377 -3.80 27.40 -94.78
N ALA A 378 -3.24 26.45 -95.53
CA ALA A 378 -3.77 25.09 -95.60
C ALA A 378 -3.75 24.41 -94.22
N GLN A 379 -2.63 24.45 -93.50
CA GLN A 379 -2.50 23.88 -92.15
C GLN A 379 -3.41 24.55 -91.11
N LEU A 380 -3.53 25.88 -91.16
CA LEU A 380 -4.46 26.65 -90.34
C LEU A 380 -5.93 26.35 -90.70
N SER A 381 -6.23 26.14 -91.99
CA SER A 381 -7.58 25.73 -92.41
C SER A 381 -7.91 24.32 -91.94
N GLU A 382 -6.95 23.38 -91.94
CA GLU A 382 -7.17 22.02 -91.48
C GLU A 382 -7.39 21.98 -89.96
N SER A 383 -6.56 22.69 -89.18
CA SER A 383 -6.76 22.80 -87.72
C SER A 383 -8.06 23.53 -87.36
N LEU A 384 -8.47 24.55 -88.13
CA LEU A 384 -9.78 25.20 -87.96
C LEU A 384 -10.93 24.23 -88.26
N HIS A 385 -10.85 23.43 -89.33
CA HIS A 385 -11.84 22.38 -89.61
C HIS A 385 -11.89 21.30 -88.51
N GLN A 386 -10.74 20.92 -87.94
CA GLN A 386 -10.68 19.98 -86.81
C GLN A 386 -11.36 20.56 -85.56
N LEU A 387 -11.01 21.79 -85.16
CA LEU A 387 -11.66 22.50 -84.04
C LEU A 387 -13.15 22.74 -84.29
N GLN A 388 -13.54 22.98 -85.54
CA GLN A 388 -14.95 23.11 -85.93
C GLN A 388 -15.70 21.78 -85.77
N ALA A 389 -15.12 20.65 -86.19
CA ALA A 389 -15.70 19.33 -86.01
C ALA A 389 -15.77 18.92 -84.53
N GLU A 390 -14.77 19.28 -83.71
CA GLU A 390 -14.83 19.10 -82.26
C GLU A 390 -15.95 19.94 -81.62
N ARG A 391 -16.02 21.24 -81.95
CA ARG A 391 -17.11 22.14 -81.52
C ARG A 391 -18.47 21.54 -81.86
N ASP A 392 -18.68 21.10 -83.09
CA ASP A 392 -19.96 20.58 -83.56
C ASP A 392 -20.31 19.26 -82.86
N GLN A 393 -19.31 18.42 -82.53
CA GLN A 393 -19.50 17.25 -81.68
C GLN A 393 -19.85 17.61 -80.22
N TYR A 394 -19.31 18.69 -79.66
CA TYR A 394 -19.69 19.17 -78.33
C TYR A 394 -21.10 19.80 -78.30
N VAL A 395 -21.46 20.58 -79.33
CA VAL A 395 -22.81 21.12 -79.51
C VAL A 395 -23.84 19.99 -79.58
N GLU A 396 -23.55 18.93 -80.33
CA GLU A 396 -24.48 17.80 -80.46
C GLU A 396 -24.62 17.00 -79.17
N LYS A 397 -23.53 16.78 -78.40
CA LYS A 397 -23.62 16.19 -77.04
C LYS A 397 -24.47 17.06 -76.11
N LEU A 398 -24.28 18.38 -76.11
CA LEU A 398 -25.10 19.30 -75.31
C LEU A 398 -26.57 19.31 -75.76
N ARG A 399 -26.85 19.06 -77.05
CA ARG A 399 -28.21 18.89 -77.58
C ARG A 399 -28.84 17.56 -77.13
N GLU A 400 -28.07 16.47 -77.11
CA GLU A 400 -28.51 15.17 -76.57
C GLU A 400 -28.78 15.24 -75.06
N GLU A 401 -27.85 15.77 -74.27
CA GLU A 401 -28.01 15.98 -72.83
C GLU A 401 -29.18 16.93 -72.53
N GLY A 402 -29.30 18.04 -73.28
CA GLY A 402 -30.42 18.97 -73.19
C GLY A 402 -31.77 18.31 -73.48
N SER A 403 -31.84 17.42 -74.48
CA SER A 403 -33.04 16.64 -74.80
C SER A 403 -33.41 15.67 -73.67
N ILE A 404 -32.42 15.02 -73.04
CA ILE A 404 -32.64 14.13 -71.89
C ILE A 404 -33.16 14.93 -70.68
N TRP A 405 -32.58 16.09 -70.38
CA TRP A 405 -33.05 16.97 -69.32
C TRP A 405 -34.45 17.53 -69.62
N GLN A 406 -34.73 17.93 -70.86
CA GLN A 406 -36.05 18.40 -71.29
C GLN A 406 -37.11 17.29 -71.12
N GLN A 407 -36.81 16.05 -71.53
CA GLN A 407 -37.71 14.91 -71.31
C GLN A 407 -37.92 14.63 -69.82
N ARG A 408 -36.86 14.77 -68.99
CA ARG A 408 -36.95 14.57 -67.54
C ARG A 408 -37.80 15.64 -66.85
N VAL A 409 -37.65 16.90 -67.26
CA VAL A 409 -38.49 18.02 -66.81
C VAL A 409 -39.93 17.82 -67.26
N GLN A 410 -40.16 17.39 -68.51
CA GLN A 410 -41.50 17.13 -69.01
C GLN A 410 -42.20 16.03 -68.20
N GLN A 411 -41.54 14.89 -67.96
CA GLN A 411 -42.07 13.79 -67.11
C GLN A 411 -42.43 14.25 -65.69
N LEU A 412 -41.66 15.18 -65.11
CA LEU A 412 -41.96 15.76 -63.80
C LEU A 412 -43.11 16.77 -63.89
N SER A 413 -43.19 17.56 -64.95
CA SER A 413 -44.31 18.49 -65.17
C SER A 413 -45.64 17.78 -65.41
N GLU A 414 -45.63 16.62 -66.08
CA GLU A 414 -46.82 15.76 -66.28
C GLU A 414 -47.27 15.13 -64.95
N GLN A 415 -46.35 14.74 -64.07
CA GLN A 415 -46.65 14.32 -62.69
C GLN A 415 -47.20 15.46 -61.84
N VAL A 416 -46.60 16.66 -61.90
CA VAL A 416 -47.12 17.84 -61.17
C VAL A 416 -48.48 18.26 -61.72
N HIS A 417 -48.72 18.19 -63.03
CA HIS A 417 -49.99 18.54 -63.65
C HIS A 417 -51.10 17.56 -63.28
N THR A 418 -50.84 16.25 -63.29
CA THR A 418 -51.82 15.24 -62.86
C THR A 418 -52.16 15.37 -61.37
N MET A 419 -51.16 15.56 -60.50
CA MET A 419 -51.38 15.89 -59.08
C MET A 419 -52.14 17.22 -58.89
N ALA A 420 -51.93 18.21 -59.78
CA ALA A 420 -52.66 19.48 -59.75
C ALA A 420 -54.11 19.32 -60.22
N GLU A 421 -54.40 18.52 -61.25
CA GLU A 421 -55.77 18.17 -61.63
C GLU A 421 -56.50 17.40 -60.52
N GLU A 422 -55.81 16.48 -59.82
CA GLU A 422 -56.39 15.77 -58.68
C GLU A 422 -56.71 16.74 -57.54
N LYS A 423 -55.79 17.66 -57.22
CA LYS A 423 -56.06 18.76 -56.29
C LYS A 423 -57.22 19.64 -56.77
N GLU A 424 -57.32 19.96 -58.06
CA GLU A 424 -58.40 20.78 -58.61
C GLU A 424 -59.75 20.05 -58.53
N LYS A 425 -59.80 18.74 -58.79
CA LYS A 425 -61.00 17.92 -58.58
C LYS A 425 -61.43 17.90 -57.11
N HIS A 426 -60.49 17.89 -56.17
CA HIS A 426 -60.79 18.04 -54.75
C HIS A 426 -61.24 19.46 -54.37
N MET A 427 -60.57 20.50 -54.88
CA MET A 427 -60.94 21.91 -54.70
C MET A 427 -62.34 22.19 -55.24
N ALA A 428 -62.67 21.74 -56.45
CA ALA A 428 -63.99 21.89 -57.06
C ALA A 428 -65.07 21.16 -56.25
N LYS A 429 -64.75 20.01 -55.63
CA LYS A 429 -65.67 19.31 -54.73
C LYS A 429 -65.91 20.07 -53.41
N ILE A 430 -64.94 20.86 -52.95
CA ILE A 430 -65.08 21.78 -51.80
C ILE A 430 -65.89 23.02 -52.23
N GLN A 431 -65.54 23.64 -53.35
CA GLN A 431 -66.26 24.79 -53.92
C GLN A 431 -67.73 24.46 -54.18
N GLU A 432 -68.06 23.26 -54.70
CA GLU A 432 -69.43 22.80 -54.85
C GLU A 432 -70.18 22.73 -53.51
N LEU A 433 -69.50 22.34 -52.42
CA LEU A 433 -70.09 22.32 -51.07
C LEU A 433 -70.24 23.74 -50.48
N GLU A 434 -69.39 24.69 -50.87
CA GLU A 434 -69.43 26.10 -50.44
C GLU A 434 -70.44 26.94 -51.25
N ASP A 435 -70.56 26.72 -52.56
CA ASP A 435 -71.50 27.43 -53.43
C ASP A 435 -72.95 27.04 -53.11
N ASN A 436 -73.19 25.77 -52.73
CA ASN A 436 -74.45 25.33 -52.12
C ASN A 436 -74.80 26.08 -50.80
N VAL A 437 -73.83 26.75 -50.16
CA VAL A 437 -74.05 27.60 -48.97
C VAL A 437 -74.20 29.09 -49.36
N THR A 438 -73.62 29.55 -50.48
CA THR A 438 -73.68 30.98 -50.89
C THR A 438 -74.81 31.32 -51.87
N GLU A 439 -75.31 30.37 -52.67
CA GLU A 439 -76.52 30.57 -53.50
C GLU A 439 -77.77 30.80 -52.63
N LEU A 440 -77.79 30.22 -51.41
CA LEU A 440 -78.80 30.46 -50.38
C LEU A 440 -78.86 31.92 -49.87
N LEU A 441 -77.95 32.81 -50.27
CA LEU A 441 -77.74 34.12 -49.61
C LEU A 441 -77.87 35.38 -50.52
N SER A 442 -77.96 35.30 -51.86
CA SER A 442 -77.36 36.35 -52.71
C SER A 442 -78.18 36.99 -53.88
N THR A 443 -79.51 36.84 -53.98
CA THR A 443 -80.28 37.13 -55.23
C THR A 443 -80.89 38.56 -55.41
N SER A 444 -80.16 39.62 -55.85
CA SER A 444 -80.74 41.00 -56.06
C SER A 444 -79.98 42.12 -56.91
N ALA A 445 -80.61 42.70 -57.98
CA ALA A 445 -80.51 44.10 -58.59
C ALA A 445 -79.52 44.55 -59.76
N VAL A 446 -79.85 45.65 -60.56
CA VAL A 446 -79.36 46.02 -61.97
C VAL A 446 -79.21 47.59 -62.33
N LYS A 447 -78.88 48.08 -63.59
CA LYS A 447 -78.12 49.34 -64.00
C LYS A 447 -78.56 50.17 -65.32
N PRO A 448 -78.06 51.42 -65.68
CA PRO A 448 -78.55 52.39 -66.77
C PRO A 448 -77.54 53.14 -67.77
N MET A 449 -77.97 54.04 -68.74
CA MET A 449 -77.15 54.88 -69.75
C MET A 449 -77.91 56.01 -70.58
N ASP A 450 -77.28 57.11 -71.16
CA ASP A 450 -77.84 58.12 -72.19
C ASP A 450 -76.80 59.09 -72.96
N ILE A 451 -77.16 60.01 -73.94
CA ILE A 451 -76.26 60.93 -74.79
C ILE A 451 -76.86 62.23 -75.55
N GLU A 452 -76.06 63.15 -76.24
CA GLU A 452 -76.44 64.51 -76.83
C GLU A 452 -75.71 65.08 -78.16
N PRO A 453 -76.05 66.29 -78.78
CA PRO A 453 -75.67 66.81 -80.17
C PRO A 453 -75.01 68.26 -80.39
N ALA A 454 -75.01 68.88 -81.63
CA ALA A 454 -74.27 70.16 -82.03
C ALA A 454 -74.82 71.07 -83.24
N SER A 455 -74.16 72.20 -83.68
CA SER A 455 -74.66 73.26 -84.67
C SER A 455 -73.61 74.20 -85.44
N PRO A 456 -73.91 75.00 -86.54
CA PRO A 456 -72.91 75.61 -87.52
C PRO A 456 -72.99 77.19 -87.92
N PRO A 457 -72.81 77.79 -89.18
CA PRO A 457 -71.94 79.01 -89.47
C PRO A 457 -72.44 80.20 -90.43
N GLY A 458 -71.59 81.18 -90.90
CA GLY A 458 -71.94 82.27 -91.91
C GLY A 458 -70.82 83.26 -92.50
N PRO A 459 -71.11 84.20 -93.48
CA PRO A 459 -70.17 85.10 -94.29
C PRO A 459 -70.41 86.67 -94.17
N THR A 460 -69.91 87.72 -94.92
CA THR A 460 -69.15 88.05 -96.22
C THR A 460 -68.55 89.53 -96.24
N ALA A 461 -67.70 90.00 -97.20
CA ALA A 461 -67.21 91.42 -97.42
C ALA A 461 -66.63 91.76 -98.86
N ALA A 462 -66.27 93.03 -99.28
CA ALA A 462 -65.93 93.37 -100.71
C ALA A 462 -65.09 94.64 -101.20
N GLU A 463 -64.56 95.58 -100.40
CA GLU A 463 -64.18 96.97 -100.81
C GLU A 463 -62.71 97.28 -101.29
N LEU A 464 -62.48 97.19 -102.62
CA LEU A 464 -61.17 96.83 -103.24
C LEU A 464 -59.90 97.69 -103.10
N SER A 465 -59.81 98.97 -103.49
CA SER A 465 -58.48 99.64 -103.53
C SER A 465 -57.95 100.04 -102.15
N LEU A 466 -58.85 100.36 -101.21
CA LEU A 466 -58.49 100.44 -99.80
C LEU A 466 -58.15 99.04 -99.26
N GLN A 467 -58.87 97.99 -99.67
CA GLN A 467 -58.43 96.61 -99.43
C GLN A 467 -57.03 96.33 -99.97
N GLU A 468 -56.58 96.82 -101.13
CA GLU A 468 -55.25 96.50 -101.70
C GLU A 468 -54.09 97.05 -100.86
N GLU A 469 -54.15 98.33 -100.43
CA GLU A 469 -53.10 98.91 -99.59
C GLU A 469 -53.19 98.40 -98.13
N ILE A 470 -54.41 98.16 -97.63
CA ILE A 470 -54.64 97.46 -96.36
C ILE A 470 -54.16 96.01 -96.45
N GLN A 471 -54.30 95.33 -97.58
CA GLN A 471 -53.83 93.95 -97.84
C GLN A 471 -52.30 93.90 -97.86
N ARG A 472 -51.61 94.88 -98.46
CA ARG A 472 -50.13 94.89 -98.42
C ARG A 472 -49.61 95.09 -96.99
N LEU A 473 -50.20 96.02 -96.24
CA LEU A 473 -49.85 96.23 -94.83
C LEU A 473 -50.34 95.09 -93.91
N GLN A 474 -51.41 94.38 -94.27
CA GLN A 474 -51.82 93.13 -93.63
C GLN A 474 -50.83 92.01 -93.94
N GLN A 475 -50.36 91.87 -95.19
CA GLN A 475 -49.35 90.88 -95.59
C GLN A 475 -48.02 91.12 -94.88
N GLU A 476 -47.47 92.34 -94.89
CA GLU A 476 -46.24 92.66 -94.14
C GLU A 476 -46.40 92.42 -92.64
N LYS A 477 -47.57 92.76 -92.07
CA LYS A 477 -47.89 92.45 -90.67
C LYS A 477 -48.03 90.95 -90.42
N GLU A 478 -48.67 90.19 -91.31
CA GLU A 478 -48.89 88.75 -91.18
C GLU A 478 -47.60 87.95 -91.39
N GLU A 479 -46.70 88.42 -92.25
CA GLU A 479 -45.33 87.89 -92.39
C GLU A 479 -44.51 88.15 -91.13
N LEU A 480 -44.47 89.38 -90.61
CA LEU A 480 -43.77 89.69 -89.35
C LEU A 480 -44.39 88.98 -88.15
N GLN A 481 -45.72 88.87 -88.08
CA GLN A 481 -46.43 88.14 -87.05
C GLN A 481 -46.18 86.63 -87.18
N GLY A 482 -46.06 86.11 -88.40
CA GLY A 482 -45.69 84.72 -88.70
C GLY A 482 -44.26 84.40 -88.28
N GLN A 483 -43.30 85.27 -88.60
CA GLN A 483 -41.90 85.17 -88.17
C GLN A 483 -41.78 85.25 -86.64
N TYR A 484 -42.46 86.20 -86.00
CA TYR A 484 -42.51 86.30 -84.54
C TYR A 484 -43.12 85.04 -83.91
N GLN A 485 -44.23 84.53 -84.42
CA GLN A 485 -44.82 83.28 -83.94
C GLN A 485 -43.93 82.06 -84.18
N ALA A 486 -43.16 82.01 -85.27
CA ALA A 486 -42.15 80.96 -85.48
C ALA A 486 -41.07 81.05 -84.40
N GLN A 487 -40.47 82.23 -84.20
CA GLN A 487 -39.45 82.44 -83.18
C GLN A 487 -39.96 82.18 -81.75
N VAL A 488 -41.24 82.44 -81.45
CA VAL A 488 -41.87 82.05 -80.19
C VAL A 488 -41.95 80.53 -80.06
N ARG A 489 -42.47 79.81 -81.07
CA ARG A 489 -42.52 78.33 -81.07
C ARG A 489 -41.12 77.71 -80.94
N ASP A 490 -40.11 78.29 -81.58
CA ASP A 490 -38.73 77.81 -81.50
C ASP A 490 -38.16 78.01 -80.08
N ASN A 491 -38.45 79.15 -79.43
CA ASN A 491 -38.07 79.37 -78.04
C ASN A 491 -38.86 78.48 -77.06
N GLU A 492 -40.14 78.18 -77.33
CA GLU A 492 -40.93 77.22 -76.57
C GLU A 492 -40.32 75.82 -76.68
N GLN A 493 -39.99 75.36 -77.90
CA GLN A 493 -39.33 74.07 -78.13
C GLN A 493 -37.95 73.98 -77.46
N LEU A 494 -37.12 75.03 -77.54
CA LEU A 494 -35.84 75.09 -76.83
C LEU A 494 -36.02 75.10 -75.30
N SER A 495 -37.07 75.75 -74.79
CA SER A 495 -37.40 75.76 -73.36
C SER A 495 -37.92 74.39 -72.86
N HIS A 496 -38.63 73.65 -73.72
CA HIS A 496 -38.99 72.25 -73.45
C HIS A 496 -37.75 71.35 -73.46
N LEU A 497 -36.88 71.47 -74.46
CA LEU A 497 -35.66 70.67 -74.57
C LEU A 497 -34.67 70.93 -73.42
N ASN A 498 -34.52 72.18 -72.97
CA ASN A 498 -33.73 72.50 -71.78
C ASN A 498 -34.32 71.85 -70.53
N ARG A 499 -35.65 71.91 -70.33
CA ARG A 499 -36.30 71.27 -69.18
C ARG A 499 -36.12 69.75 -69.19
N GLU A 500 -36.23 69.10 -70.35
CA GLU A 500 -35.91 67.67 -70.46
C GLU A 500 -34.43 67.36 -70.15
N GLN A 501 -33.50 68.27 -70.46
CA GLN A 501 -32.08 68.10 -70.11
C GLN A 501 -31.84 68.32 -68.61
N GLU A 502 -32.48 69.31 -68.00
CA GLU A 502 -32.47 69.54 -66.54
C GLU A 502 -33.05 68.34 -65.78
N GLU A 503 -34.18 67.79 -66.22
CA GLU A 503 -34.80 66.59 -65.62
C GLU A 503 -33.91 65.34 -65.78
N ARG A 504 -33.26 65.16 -66.94
CA ARG A 504 -32.29 64.06 -67.16
C ARG A 504 -31.03 64.23 -66.32
N LEU A 505 -30.52 65.45 -66.14
CA LEU A 505 -29.38 65.74 -65.27
C LEU A 505 -29.72 65.45 -63.80
N LEU A 506 -30.87 65.92 -63.31
CA LEU A 506 -31.32 65.66 -61.94
C LEU A 506 -31.51 64.16 -61.64
N GLU A 507 -31.99 63.35 -62.59
CA GLU A 507 -32.08 61.89 -62.40
C GLU A 507 -30.71 61.20 -62.49
N LEU A 508 -29.79 61.69 -63.32
CA LEU A 508 -28.39 61.24 -63.33
C LEU A 508 -27.71 61.55 -61.98
N GLU A 509 -27.85 62.76 -61.45
CA GLU A 509 -27.35 63.15 -60.13
C GLU A 509 -27.93 62.26 -59.03
N LYS A 510 -29.25 62.03 -59.01
CA LYS A 510 -29.90 61.06 -58.10
C LYS A 510 -29.41 59.62 -58.29
N SER A 511 -28.99 59.21 -59.49
CA SER A 511 -28.41 57.89 -59.71
C SER A 511 -26.98 57.79 -59.15
N VAL A 512 -26.15 58.82 -59.35
CA VAL A 512 -24.79 58.91 -58.82
C VAL A 512 -24.80 59.00 -57.29
N GLN A 513 -25.73 59.76 -56.71
CA GLN A 513 -25.89 59.82 -55.26
C GLN A 513 -26.23 58.43 -54.67
N ARG A 514 -27.21 57.72 -55.21
CA ARG A 514 -27.55 56.34 -54.80
C ARG A 514 -26.35 55.39 -54.89
N TYR A 515 -25.58 55.44 -55.98
CA TYR A 515 -24.36 54.63 -56.10
C TYR A 515 -23.27 55.04 -55.09
N SER A 516 -23.20 56.31 -54.70
CA SER A 516 -22.26 56.76 -53.66
C SER A 516 -22.68 56.30 -52.25
N GLU A 517 -23.98 56.27 -51.97
CA GLU A 517 -24.56 55.75 -50.73
C GLU A 517 -24.36 54.23 -50.64
N GLU A 518 -24.71 53.47 -51.70
CA GLU A 518 -24.48 52.02 -51.80
C GLU A 518 -22.98 51.66 -51.70
N ALA A 519 -22.08 52.50 -52.23
CA ALA A 519 -20.64 52.29 -52.10
C ALA A 519 -20.13 52.47 -50.65
N VAL A 520 -20.72 53.40 -49.88
CA VAL A 520 -20.40 53.58 -48.45
C VAL A 520 -20.95 52.42 -47.62
N ASP A 521 -22.20 52.01 -47.83
CA ASP A 521 -22.79 50.84 -47.16
C ASP A 521 -21.97 49.57 -47.44
N ARG A 522 -21.55 49.38 -48.69
CA ARG A 522 -20.68 48.27 -49.09
C ARG A 522 -19.30 48.32 -48.45
N GLN A 523 -18.73 49.51 -48.27
CA GLN A 523 -17.46 49.70 -47.56
C GLN A 523 -17.61 49.34 -46.08
N GLN A 524 -18.68 49.82 -45.41
CA GLN A 524 -18.97 49.51 -44.01
C GLN A 524 -19.12 48.00 -43.79
N ILE A 525 -19.93 47.31 -44.60
CA ILE A 525 -20.12 45.85 -44.54
C ILE A 525 -18.78 45.09 -44.72
N LEU A 526 -17.87 45.59 -45.57
CA LEU A 526 -16.54 44.99 -45.76
C LEU A 526 -15.58 45.25 -44.59
N GLU A 527 -15.72 46.36 -43.87
CA GLU A 527 -14.95 46.66 -42.66
C GLU A 527 -15.48 45.86 -41.45
N ASP A 528 -16.79 45.78 -41.27
CA ASP A 528 -17.44 44.95 -40.26
C ASP A 528 -17.09 43.46 -40.45
N MET A 529 -17.20 42.94 -41.67
CA MET A 529 -16.81 41.55 -41.99
C MET A 529 -15.30 41.31 -41.76
N GLN A 530 -14.43 42.32 -41.91
CA GLN A 530 -13.01 42.20 -41.56
C GLN A 530 -12.78 42.21 -40.04
N SER A 531 -13.53 43.01 -39.30
CA SER A 531 -13.53 43.04 -37.84
C SER A 531 -14.00 41.70 -37.25
N ASP A 532 -15.10 41.16 -37.76
CA ASP A 532 -15.62 39.84 -37.41
C ASP A 532 -14.62 38.74 -37.76
N LYS A 533 -14.05 38.76 -38.96
CA LYS A 533 -13.01 37.81 -39.36
C LYS A 533 -11.79 37.85 -38.41
N ALA A 534 -11.36 39.03 -37.98
CA ALA A 534 -10.26 39.17 -37.02
C ALA A 534 -10.65 38.65 -35.63
N THR A 535 -11.87 38.94 -35.16
CA THR A 535 -12.40 38.51 -33.86
C THR A 535 -12.61 37.00 -33.82
N ILE A 536 -13.23 36.42 -34.84
CA ILE A 536 -13.37 34.97 -35.03
C ILE A 536 -12.00 34.30 -35.12
N SER A 537 -11.02 34.88 -35.83
CA SER A 537 -9.66 34.31 -35.90
C SER A 537 -8.97 34.26 -34.53
N ARG A 538 -9.12 35.30 -33.70
CA ARG A 538 -8.62 35.31 -32.31
C ARG A 538 -9.32 34.25 -31.46
N ALA A 539 -10.65 34.17 -31.53
CA ALA A 539 -11.43 33.18 -30.80
C ALA A 539 -11.11 31.73 -31.24
N LEU A 540 -10.86 31.50 -32.53
CA LEU A 540 -10.43 30.20 -33.05
C LEU A 540 -9.00 29.84 -32.63
N SER A 541 -8.09 30.81 -32.53
CA SER A 541 -6.76 30.59 -31.92
C SER A 541 -6.91 30.18 -30.46
N GLN A 542 -7.60 30.98 -29.64
CA GLN A 542 -7.82 30.66 -28.23
C GLN A 542 -8.49 29.28 -28.03
N ASN A 543 -9.46 28.91 -28.89
CA ASN A 543 -10.08 27.58 -28.87
C ASN A 543 -9.15 26.45 -29.34
N ARG A 544 -8.11 26.74 -30.12
CA ARG A 544 -7.03 25.80 -30.43
C ARG A 544 -6.11 25.67 -29.23
N ASP A 545 -5.62 26.78 -28.70
CA ASP A 545 -4.68 26.86 -27.58
C ASP A 545 -5.23 26.15 -26.33
N LEU A 546 -6.53 26.36 -26.02
CA LEU A 546 -7.24 25.65 -24.94
C LEU A 546 -7.38 24.14 -25.19
N LYS A 547 -7.52 23.69 -26.45
CA LYS A 547 -7.55 22.26 -26.80
C LYS A 547 -6.17 21.62 -26.73
N GLU A 548 -5.13 22.38 -27.07
CA GLU A 548 -3.73 21.98 -26.95
C GLU A 548 -3.36 21.81 -25.47
N GLN A 549 -3.65 22.81 -24.62
CA GLN A 549 -3.52 22.72 -23.14
C GLN A 549 -4.35 21.58 -22.52
N LEU A 550 -5.58 21.34 -23.00
CA LEU A 550 -6.40 20.21 -22.53
C LEU A 550 -5.78 18.85 -22.91
N ALA A 551 -5.20 18.74 -24.11
CA ALA A 551 -4.50 17.54 -24.55
C ALA A 551 -3.19 17.32 -23.79
N GLU A 552 -2.42 18.39 -23.51
CA GLU A 552 -1.25 18.34 -22.63
C GLU A 552 -1.62 17.89 -21.22
N LEU A 553 -2.69 18.45 -20.64
CA LEU A 553 -3.18 18.05 -19.32
C LEU A 553 -3.66 16.59 -19.29
N GLN A 554 -4.37 16.13 -20.32
CA GLN A 554 -4.78 14.72 -20.45
C GLN A 554 -3.57 13.78 -20.58
N ASN A 555 -2.58 14.14 -21.41
CA ASN A 555 -1.32 13.38 -21.54
C ASN A 555 -0.55 13.37 -20.21
N GLY A 556 -0.51 14.49 -19.49
CA GLY A 556 0.07 14.61 -18.15
C GLY A 556 -0.62 13.71 -17.13
N PHE A 557 -1.96 13.69 -17.10
CA PHE A 557 -2.71 12.77 -16.26
C PHE A 557 -2.46 11.30 -16.59
N VAL A 558 -2.40 10.92 -17.87
CA VAL A 558 -2.10 9.54 -18.29
C VAL A 558 -0.66 9.16 -17.90
N LYS A 559 0.32 10.02 -18.17
CA LYS A 559 1.74 9.81 -17.81
C LYS A 559 1.89 9.64 -16.29
N LEU A 560 1.35 10.58 -15.50
CA LEU A 560 1.41 10.54 -14.05
C LEU A 560 0.62 9.35 -13.46
N THR A 561 -0.48 8.92 -14.08
CA THR A 561 -1.21 7.70 -13.66
C THR A 561 -0.37 6.44 -13.91
N ASN A 562 0.33 6.35 -15.05
CA ASN A 562 1.22 5.23 -15.34
C ASN A 562 2.43 5.23 -14.40
N GLU A 563 3.09 6.37 -14.19
CA GLU A 563 4.21 6.51 -13.25
C GLU A 563 3.79 6.14 -11.83
N ASN A 564 2.61 6.56 -11.38
CA ASN A 564 2.10 6.23 -10.04
C ASN A 564 1.73 4.73 -9.93
N MET A 565 1.27 4.10 -11.01
CA MET A 565 1.08 2.64 -11.09
C MET A 565 2.41 1.88 -11.03
N GLU A 566 3.42 2.32 -11.77
CA GLU A 566 4.77 1.73 -11.78
C GLU A 566 5.45 1.86 -10.41
N VAL A 567 5.43 3.05 -9.80
CA VAL A 567 5.93 3.30 -8.43
C VAL A 567 5.16 2.46 -7.40
N THR A 568 3.84 2.35 -7.52
CA THR A 568 3.03 1.51 -6.63
C THR A 568 3.38 0.02 -6.78
N SER A 569 3.58 -0.46 -8.01
CA SER A 569 4.00 -1.84 -8.29
C SER A 569 5.40 -2.13 -7.73
N ALA A 570 6.36 -1.24 -7.98
CA ALA A 570 7.72 -1.34 -7.46
C ALA A 570 7.74 -1.36 -5.92
N LEU A 571 6.97 -0.46 -5.28
CA LEU A 571 6.80 -0.43 -3.84
C LEU A 571 6.18 -1.72 -3.29
N GLN A 572 5.21 -2.33 -3.98
CA GLN A 572 4.65 -3.63 -3.57
C GLN A 572 5.67 -4.77 -3.68
N SER A 573 6.49 -4.81 -4.74
CA SER A 573 7.59 -5.79 -4.84
C SER A 573 8.65 -5.59 -3.76
N GLU A 574 9.06 -4.36 -3.47
CA GLU A 574 10.02 -4.06 -2.39
C GLU A 574 9.45 -4.39 -1.01
N GLN A 575 8.15 -4.15 -0.77
CA GLN A 575 7.49 -4.60 0.47
C GLN A 575 7.44 -6.13 0.58
N HIS A 576 7.30 -6.86 -0.54
CA HIS A 576 7.39 -8.32 -0.55
C HIS A 576 8.82 -8.80 -0.25
N VAL A 577 9.83 -8.24 -0.91
CA VAL A 577 11.25 -8.54 -0.65
C VAL A 577 11.62 -8.24 0.80
N LYS A 578 11.18 -7.10 1.35
CA LYS A 578 11.36 -6.74 2.76
C LYS A 578 10.73 -7.77 3.73
N LYS A 579 9.55 -8.30 3.42
CA LYS A 579 8.91 -9.37 4.21
C LYS A 579 9.71 -10.68 4.15
N GLU A 580 10.22 -11.06 2.99
CA GLU A 580 11.07 -12.26 2.85
C GLU A 580 12.43 -12.10 3.53
N LEU A 581 13.04 -10.92 3.49
CA LEU A 581 14.26 -10.60 4.23
C LEU A 581 14.02 -10.62 5.75
N ALA A 582 12.88 -10.10 6.22
CA ALA A 582 12.50 -10.16 7.63
C ALA A 582 12.31 -11.61 8.13
N LYS A 583 11.65 -12.48 7.35
CA LYS A 583 11.55 -13.92 7.65
C LYS A 583 12.93 -14.58 7.74
N LYS A 584 13.82 -14.31 6.78
CA LYS A 584 15.19 -14.86 6.77
C LYS A 584 16.03 -14.36 7.95
N LEU A 585 15.88 -13.10 8.35
CA LEU A 585 16.51 -12.56 9.57
C LEU A 585 15.97 -13.24 10.83
N GLY A 586 14.65 -13.47 10.92
CA GLY A 586 14.03 -14.22 12.02
C GLY A 586 14.59 -15.63 12.14
N GLN A 587 14.64 -16.37 11.02
CA GLN A 587 15.21 -17.72 11.01
C GLN A 587 16.69 -17.73 11.40
N LEU A 588 17.48 -16.75 10.93
CA LEU A 588 18.89 -16.64 11.32
C LEU A 588 19.06 -16.28 12.81
N GLN A 589 18.12 -15.53 13.41
CA GLN A 589 18.11 -15.24 14.85
C GLN A 589 17.73 -16.48 15.68
N GLU A 590 16.74 -17.26 15.22
CA GLU A 590 16.33 -18.54 15.83
C GLU A 590 17.48 -19.56 15.80
N ASN A 591 18.06 -19.82 14.62
CA ASN A 591 19.21 -20.71 14.47
C ASN A 591 20.42 -20.26 15.32
N LEU A 592 20.62 -18.94 15.49
CA LEU A 592 21.66 -18.39 16.38
C LEU A 592 21.33 -18.49 17.87
N ALA A 593 20.07 -18.66 18.26
CA ALA A 593 19.67 -18.98 19.62
C ALA A 593 19.90 -20.46 19.91
N GLU A 594 19.45 -21.37 19.03
CA GLU A 594 19.70 -22.82 19.12
C GLU A 594 21.20 -23.14 19.20
N LEU A 595 22.02 -22.47 18.37
CA LEU A 595 23.49 -22.62 18.39
C LEU A 595 24.13 -22.11 19.69
N LYS A 596 23.53 -21.14 20.38
CA LYS A 596 24.01 -20.67 21.69
C LYS A 596 23.61 -21.63 22.81
N GLU A 597 22.36 -22.09 22.82
CA GLU A 597 21.87 -23.05 23.81
C GLU A 597 22.65 -24.38 23.72
N THR A 598 22.84 -24.91 22.52
CA THR A 598 23.65 -26.13 22.31
C THR A 598 25.12 -25.93 22.66
N LEU A 599 25.70 -24.74 22.41
CA LEU A 599 27.05 -24.40 22.87
C LEU A 599 27.14 -24.30 24.40
N GLU A 600 26.15 -23.71 25.07
CA GLU A 600 26.12 -23.57 26.52
C GLU A 600 25.95 -24.93 27.21
N LEU A 601 25.05 -25.78 26.71
CA LEU A 601 24.90 -27.18 27.12
C LEU A 601 26.21 -27.95 26.96
N LYS A 602 26.88 -27.86 25.80
CA LYS A 602 28.19 -28.51 25.58
C LYS A 602 29.29 -27.94 26.48
N THR A 603 29.23 -26.65 26.81
CA THR A 603 30.15 -26.01 27.77
C THR A 603 29.88 -26.45 29.21
N GLN A 604 28.66 -26.87 29.54
CA GLN A 604 28.30 -27.43 30.84
C GLN A 604 28.63 -28.94 30.94
N GLU A 605 28.41 -29.71 29.87
CA GLU A 605 28.93 -31.09 29.75
C GLU A 605 30.46 -31.13 29.91
N ALA A 606 31.18 -30.25 29.22
CA ALA A 606 32.64 -30.17 29.30
C ALA A 606 33.13 -29.81 30.72
N ARG A 607 32.41 -28.95 31.44
CA ARG A 607 32.68 -28.66 32.87
C ARG A 607 32.46 -29.89 33.74
N GLY A 608 31.34 -30.60 33.59
CA GLY A 608 31.07 -31.82 34.35
C GLY A 608 32.11 -32.93 34.10
N LEU A 609 32.55 -33.12 32.86
CA LEU A 609 33.62 -34.06 32.52
C LEU A 609 34.98 -33.64 33.10
N GLN A 610 35.27 -32.34 33.15
CA GLN A 610 36.47 -31.82 33.82
C GLN A 610 36.41 -32.02 35.34
N GLU A 611 35.28 -31.75 35.98
CA GLU A 611 35.10 -32.00 37.42
C GLU A 611 35.27 -33.49 37.76
N GLN A 612 34.74 -34.41 36.94
CA GLN A 612 34.96 -35.85 37.09
C GLN A 612 36.43 -36.25 36.91
N ARG A 613 37.13 -35.68 35.90
CA ARG A 613 38.57 -35.89 35.70
C ARG A 613 39.37 -35.47 36.94
N ASP A 614 39.06 -34.31 37.49
CA ASP A 614 39.81 -33.72 38.60
C ASP A 614 39.52 -34.45 39.93
N GLN A 615 38.30 -34.96 40.13
CA GLN A 615 37.98 -35.91 41.20
C GLN A 615 38.80 -37.21 41.08
N CYS A 616 38.80 -37.86 39.91
CA CYS A 616 39.60 -39.07 39.66
C CYS A 616 41.10 -38.84 39.85
N TYR A 617 41.62 -37.69 39.43
CA TYR A 617 43.01 -37.29 39.66
C TYR A 617 43.32 -37.15 41.16
N SER A 618 42.42 -36.52 41.94
CA SER A 618 42.60 -36.38 43.39
C SER A 618 42.65 -37.74 44.12
N HIS A 619 41.80 -38.70 43.73
CA HIS A 619 41.83 -40.06 44.27
C HIS A 619 43.09 -40.84 43.87
N LEU A 620 43.55 -40.69 42.62
CA LEU A 620 44.82 -41.29 42.18
C LEU A 620 46.01 -40.72 42.96
N GLN A 621 45.99 -39.41 43.24
CA GLN A 621 47.03 -38.75 44.04
C GLN A 621 47.01 -39.23 45.51
N GLN A 622 45.83 -39.34 46.13
CA GLN A 622 45.65 -39.92 47.47
C GLN A 622 46.22 -41.35 47.54
N TYR A 623 45.90 -42.19 46.56
CA TYR A 623 46.35 -43.59 46.49
C TYR A 623 47.86 -43.70 46.27
N THR A 624 48.43 -42.80 45.45
CA THR A 624 49.89 -42.71 45.23
C THR A 624 50.64 -42.32 46.51
N LEU A 625 50.12 -41.35 47.28
CA LEU A 625 50.70 -40.94 48.56
C LEU A 625 50.61 -42.06 49.61
N ALA A 626 49.47 -42.74 49.70
CA ALA A 626 49.30 -43.88 50.61
C ALA A 626 50.26 -45.05 50.29
N PHE A 627 50.51 -45.34 49.00
CA PHE A 627 51.53 -46.32 48.61
C PHE A 627 52.95 -45.88 48.95
N GLN A 628 53.30 -44.60 48.80
CA GLN A 628 54.62 -44.10 49.20
C GLN A 628 54.83 -44.19 50.72
N GLN A 629 53.80 -43.91 51.52
CA GLN A 629 53.83 -44.11 52.97
C GLN A 629 54.05 -45.59 53.33
N LEU A 630 53.23 -46.49 52.78
CA LEU A 630 53.35 -47.93 53.02
C LEU A 630 54.72 -48.52 52.58
N ALA A 631 55.30 -47.98 51.50
CA ALA A 631 56.65 -48.37 51.07
C ALA A 631 57.72 -47.91 52.08
N ALA A 632 57.64 -46.67 52.57
CA ALA A 632 58.56 -46.16 53.58
C ALA A 632 58.44 -46.90 54.92
N GLU A 633 57.22 -47.21 55.36
CA GLU A 633 56.96 -48.03 56.55
C GLU A 633 57.55 -49.45 56.42
N LYS A 634 57.38 -50.08 55.25
CA LYS A 634 57.97 -51.40 54.95
C LYS A 634 59.49 -51.36 54.98
N ASP A 635 60.12 -50.35 54.38
CA ASP A 635 61.58 -50.23 54.35
C ASP A 635 62.14 -49.95 55.76
N GLU A 636 61.43 -49.19 56.60
CA GLU A 636 61.80 -48.98 58.01
C GLU A 636 61.65 -50.26 58.84
N LEU A 637 60.54 -51.01 58.67
CA LEU A 637 60.36 -52.32 59.29
C LEU A 637 61.46 -53.32 58.86
N HIS A 638 61.94 -53.22 57.62
CA HIS A 638 63.04 -54.06 57.14
C HIS A 638 64.39 -53.71 57.80
N LYS A 639 64.67 -52.43 58.06
CA LYS A 639 65.83 -52.00 58.87
C LYS A 639 65.73 -52.53 60.31
N GLN A 640 64.56 -52.44 60.92
CA GLN A 640 64.32 -52.93 62.29
C GLN A 640 64.51 -54.45 62.38
N PHE A 641 64.02 -55.22 61.40
CA PHE A 641 64.25 -56.66 61.32
C PHE A 641 65.73 -57.02 61.12
N LEU A 642 66.45 -56.28 60.27
CA LEU A 642 67.89 -56.48 60.08
C LEU A 642 68.69 -56.20 61.37
N LEU A 643 68.37 -55.11 62.07
CA LEU A 643 68.98 -54.76 63.36
C LEU A 643 68.66 -55.82 64.43
N GLN A 644 67.42 -56.31 64.49
CA GLN A 644 67.03 -57.40 65.39
C GLN A 644 67.81 -58.68 65.10
N THR A 645 68.05 -59.00 63.82
CA THR A 645 68.86 -60.15 63.40
C THR A 645 70.30 -59.99 63.85
N GLN A 646 70.93 -58.83 63.62
CA GLN A 646 72.30 -58.54 64.07
C GLN A 646 72.47 -58.63 65.60
N LEU A 647 71.47 -58.18 66.36
CA LEU A 647 71.46 -58.32 67.82
C LEU A 647 71.31 -59.79 68.27
N MET A 648 70.53 -60.59 67.55
CA MET A 648 70.38 -62.02 67.80
C MET A 648 71.67 -62.79 67.49
N ASP A 649 72.30 -62.54 66.34
CA ASP A 649 73.57 -63.16 65.95
C ASP A 649 74.69 -62.83 66.94
N ARG A 650 74.71 -61.59 67.45
CA ARG A 650 75.63 -61.15 68.51
C ARG A 650 75.37 -61.87 69.82
N LEU A 651 74.11 -61.97 70.26
CA LEU A 651 73.75 -62.69 71.48
C LEU A 651 74.14 -64.18 71.40
N GLN A 652 73.99 -64.81 70.23
CA GLN A 652 74.45 -66.18 70.00
C GLN A 652 75.97 -66.31 70.03
N HIS A 653 76.73 -65.34 69.49
CA HIS A 653 78.18 -65.32 69.64
C HIS A 653 78.62 -65.17 71.10
N GLU A 654 77.98 -64.29 71.86
CA GLU A 654 78.25 -64.08 73.29
C GLU A 654 77.88 -65.35 74.12
N GLU A 655 76.79 -66.05 73.77
CA GLU A 655 76.42 -67.34 74.39
C GLU A 655 77.42 -68.47 74.06
N VAL A 656 77.85 -68.58 72.80
CA VAL A 656 78.86 -69.58 72.37
C VAL A 656 80.21 -69.28 73.00
N GLN A 657 80.63 -68.02 73.06
CA GLN A 657 81.86 -67.61 73.75
C GLN A 657 81.80 -67.96 75.24
N GLY A 658 80.67 -67.74 75.91
CA GLY A 658 80.45 -68.14 77.29
C GLY A 658 80.50 -69.66 77.52
N LYS A 659 80.01 -70.48 76.57
CA LYS A 659 80.16 -71.94 76.62
C LYS A 659 81.62 -72.37 76.46
N VAL A 660 82.35 -71.77 75.52
CA VAL A 660 83.77 -72.09 75.26
C VAL A 660 84.67 -71.72 76.45
N THR A 661 84.44 -70.59 77.12
CA THR A 661 85.22 -70.24 78.33
C THR A 661 84.91 -71.17 79.51
N VAL A 662 83.65 -71.60 79.68
CA VAL A 662 83.30 -72.62 80.69
C VAL A 662 83.94 -73.98 80.37
N GLU A 663 83.95 -74.41 79.11
CA GLU A 663 84.68 -75.63 78.70
C GLU A 663 86.20 -75.54 78.89
N MET A 664 86.78 -74.36 78.68
CA MET A 664 88.20 -74.09 78.91
C MET A 664 88.53 -74.23 80.41
N HIS A 665 87.77 -73.56 81.28
CA HIS A 665 87.93 -73.67 82.72
C HIS A 665 87.65 -75.08 83.25
N LEU A 666 86.75 -75.85 82.63
CA LEU A 666 86.55 -77.26 82.95
C LEU A 666 87.79 -78.12 82.60
N LYS A 667 88.47 -77.84 81.48
CA LYS A 667 89.72 -78.50 81.09
C LYS A 667 90.88 -78.11 82.00
N GLU A 668 91.01 -76.84 82.37
CA GLU A 668 91.99 -76.35 83.35
C GLU A 668 91.77 -77.01 84.72
N LEU A 669 90.51 -77.13 85.16
CA LEU A 669 90.15 -77.82 86.40
C LEU A 669 90.46 -79.33 86.34
N GLN A 670 90.24 -79.97 85.18
CA GLN A 670 90.59 -81.38 84.99
C GLN A 670 92.12 -81.60 84.96
N GLN A 671 92.89 -80.73 84.29
CA GLN A 671 94.35 -80.79 84.27
C GLN A 671 94.97 -80.54 85.65
N THR A 672 94.47 -79.53 86.39
CA THR A 672 94.92 -79.28 87.77
C THR A 672 94.53 -80.41 88.71
N LYS A 673 93.37 -81.06 88.52
CA LYS A 673 92.98 -82.27 89.23
C LYS A 673 93.90 -83.46 88.91
N GLU A 674 94.23 -83.70 87.64
CA GLU A 674 95.14 -84.78 87.22
C GLU A 674 96.56 -84.56 87.75
N SER A 675 97.04 -83.31 87.74
CA SER A 675 98.29 -82.90 88.38
C SER A 675 98.26 -83.14 89.89
N LEU A 676 97.17 -82.76 90.58
CA LEU A 676 96.99 -83.01 92.01
C LEU A 676 96.92 -84.51 92.34
N GLU A 677 96.29 -85.33 91.50
CA GLU A 677 96.28 -86.79 91.65
C GLU A 677 97.67 -87.43 91.40
N ALA A 678 98.50 -86.84 90.54
CA ALA A 678 99.90 -87.25 90.36
C ALA A 678 100.74 -86.90 91.61
N VAL A 679 100.70 -85.63 92.05
CA VAL A 679 101.40 -85.15 93.25
C VAL A 679 100.93 -85.87 94.52
N ALA A 680 99.66 -86.31 94.58
CA ALA A 680 99.13 -87.11 95.68
C ALA A 680 99.57 -88.60 95.66
N LYS A 681 99.94 -89.14 94.49
CA LYS A 681 100.60 -90.46 94.37
C LYS A 681 102.06 -90.36 94.80
N GLU A 682 102.77 -89.36 94.29
CA GLU A 682 104.16 -89.06 94.68
C GLU A 682 104.26 -88.81 96.20
N ASN A 683 103.35 -88.03 96.80
CA ASN A 683 103.32 -87.84 98.26
C ASN A 683 103.12 -89.15 99.04
N LYS A 684 102.32 -90.09 98.55
CA LYS A 684 102.14 -91.39 99.22
C LYS A 684 103.37 -92.27 99.10
N GLU A 685 104.02 -92.28 97.95
CA GLU A 685 105.23 -93.04 97.70
C GLU A 685 106.42 -92.46 98.50
N LEU A 686 106.53 -91.13 98.57
CA LEU A 686 107.47 -90.43 99.45
C LEU A 686 107.14 -90.64 100.94
N GLN A 687 105.88 -90.61 101.36
CA GLN A 687 105.52 -90.94 102.76
C GLN A 687 105.87 -92.38 103.14
N ALA A 688 105.75 -93.34 102.23
CA ALA A 688 106.19 -94.71 102.46
C ALA A 688 107.71 -94.81 102.63
N GLN A 689 108.49 -94.09 101.81
CA GLN A 689 109.95 -94.07 101.88
C GLN A 689 110.48 -93.29 103.12
N ILE A 690 109.89 -92.13 103.43
CA ILE A 690 110.23 -91.30 104.60
C ILE A 690 109.96 -92.05 105.91
N SER A 691 108.90 -92.87 105.96
CA SER A 691 108.59 -93.72 107.14
C SER A 691 109.65 -94.79 107.43
N GLN A 692 110.59 -95.05 106.51
CA GLN A 692 111.67 -96.02 106.67
C GLN A 692 113.05 -95.37 106.85
N LEU A 693 113.20 -94.07 106.56
CA LEU A 693 114.46 -93.31 106.67
C LEU A 693 114.42 -92.14 107.66
N ALA A 694 113.33 -91.94 108.40
CA ALA A 694 113.29 -91.16 109.65
C ALA A 694 114.10 -91.81 110.81
N ALA A 695 115.14 -92.58 110.47
CA ALA A 695 116.13 -93.18 111.35
C ALA A 695 117.57 -92.96 110.84
N GLU A 696 117.84 -92.08 109.86
CA GLU A 696 119.18 -91.53 109.65
C GLU A 696 119.22 -90.17 108.89
N MET A 697 119.96 -89.22 109.48
CA MET A 697 120.52 -87.96 108.94
C MET A 697 119.67 -86.73 108.55
N ASP A 698 120.23 -85.60 109.01
CA ASP A 698 120.06 -84.19 108.67
C ASP A 698 119.88 -83.80 107.18
N GLY A 699 119.23 -82.64 106.95
CA GLY A 699 119.13 -82.02 105.62
C GLY A 699 118.61 -80.57 105.60
N ARG A 700 119.44 -79.60 106.01
CA ARG A 700 119.26 -78.15 105.78
C ARG A 700 119.90 -77.78 104.41
N ILE A 701 119.63 -76.70 103.65
CA ILE A 701 118.75 -75.51 103.75
C ILE A 701 118.76 -74.76 102.38
N LEU A 702 117.68 -74.03 102.00
CA LEU A 702 117.64 -72.92 100.98
C LEU A 702 118.07 -73.26 99.51
N HIS A 703 117.93 -72.41 98.47
CA HIS A 703 117.43 -71.02 98.27
C HIS A 703 116.80 -70.89 96.83
N GLN A 704 115.85 -69.97 96.54
CA GLN A 704 115.98 -68.71 95.72
C GLN A 704 116.43 -68.91 94.24
N LEU A 705 116.18 -68.07 93.23
CA LEU A 705 115.93 -66.61 93.02
C LEU A 705 114.83 -66.47 91.91
N GLU A 706 114.24 -65.36 91.46
CA GLU A 706 114.01 -63.92 91.79
C GLU A 706 112.75 -63.54 90.93
N GLU A 707 111.81 -62.65 91.28
CA GLU A 707 111.82 -61.18 91.40
C GLU A 707 112.21 -60.38 90.14
N GLY A 708 111.46 -59.31 89.84
CA GLY A 708 111.67 -58.45 88.67
C GLY A 708 110.74 -57.22 88.63
N ASP A 709 111.30 -56.11 88.13
CA ASP A 709 110.76 -54.77 87.88
C ASP A 709 111.80 -54.06 86.95
N GLU A 710 111.59 -52.96 86.21
CA GLU A 710 110.47 -52.02 86.04
C GLU A 710 110.61 -51.32 84.65
N ALA A 711 109.49 -50.91 84.01
CA ALA A 711 109.39 -49.85 82.96
C ALA A 711 110.26 -49.93 81.65
N MET A 712 110.05 -49.22 80.52
CA MET A 712 109.14 -48.14 80.08
C MET A 712 109.14 -48.02 78.51
N THR A 713 108.05 -47.58 77.86
CA THR A 713 107.95 -47.06 76.44
C THR A 713 108.39 -48.00 75.28
N GLU A 714 107.98 -47.87 74.00
CA GLU A 714 107.00 -47.04 73.24
C GLU A 714 106.38 -47.95 72.12
N GLU A 715 105.75 -47.62 70.98
CA GLU A 715 105.47 -46.42 70.15
C GLU A 715 104.24 -46.72 69.21
N ILE A 716 103.90 -45.86 68.22
CA ILE A 716 103.09 -46.15 66.99
C ILE A 716 101.59 -46.55 67.20
N GLN A 717 100.55 -45.90 66.63
CA GLN A 717 100.41 -45.00 65.47
C GLN A 717 99.10 -44.15 65.58
N LYS A 718 99.10 -42.82 65.26
CA LYS A 718 97.86 -42.00 65.09
C LYS A 718 98.11 -40.62 64.42
N PRO A 719 97.24 -40.19 63.48
CA PRO A 719 96.80 -38.78 63.36
C PRO A 719 95.26 -38.67 63.23
N SER A 720 94.48 -37.71 63.77
CA SER A 720 94.59 -36.23 63.95
C SER A 720 94.07 -35.37 62.78
N LEU A 721 92.82 -34.86 62.83
CA LEU A 721 92.35 -33.62 62.14
C LEU A 721 90.90 -33.17 62.51
N VAL A 722 90.71 -31.93 63.00
CA VAL A 722 89.60 -31.57 63.93
C VAL A 722 88.82 -30.27 63.53
N ILE A 723 87.48 -30.31 63.34
CA ILE A 723 86.65 -29.24 62.67
C ILE A 723 86.49 -27.92 63.48
N PRO A 724 87.38 -26.91 63.36
CA PRO A 724 87.37 -25.81 64.34
C PRO A 724 87.20 -26.14 65.84
N GLU A 725 88.34 -26.08 66.52
CA GLU A 725 88.51 -25.82 67.95
C GLU A 725 88.33 -27.00 68.93
N LYS A 726 87.34 -27.89 68.80
CA LYS A 726 87.35 -29.21 69.50
C LYS A 726 86.52 -30.31 68.83
N PHE A 727 87.23 -31.30 68.31
CA PHE A 727 86.79 -32.60 67.78
C PHE A 727 87.88 -33.61 68.18
N ASP A 728 87.61 -34.91 68.15
CA ASP A 728 88.46 -35.90 68.83
C ASP A 728 89.12 -36.93 67.86
N SER A 729 88.84 -36.83 66.55
CA SER A 729 89.42 -37.71 65.52
C SER A 729 89.64 -37.02 64.16
N HIS A 730 90.44 -37.64 63.26
CA HIS A 730 90.70 -37.16 61.88
C HIS A 730 89.46 -37.25 60.98
N GLU A 731 88.60 -38.23 61.25
CA GLU A 731 87.35 -38.45 60.54
C GLU A 731 86.51 -37.17 60.46
N GLU A 732 86.47 -36.40 61.55
CA GLU A 732 85.55 -35.29 61.70
C GLU A 732 85.92 -34.11 60.79
N MET A 733 87.18 -33.61 60.75
CA MET A 733 87.51 -32.54 59.78
C MET A 733 87.38 -33.01 58.34
N VAL A 734 87.68 -34.27 58.04
CA VAL A 734 87.46 -34.81 56.70
C VAL A 734 85.97 -34.81 56.36
N ILE A 735 85.10 -35.30 57.25
CA ILE A 735 83.64 -35.32 57.04
C ILE A 735 83.07 -33.92 56.81
N PHE A 736 83.45 -32.91 57.61
CA PHE A 736 82.96 -31.53 57.38
C PHE A 736 83.52 -30.90 56.12
N VAL A 737 84.83 -31.03 55.85
CA VAL A 737 85.44 -30.45 54.63
C VAL A 737 84.89 -31.14 53.38
N THR A 738 84.70 -32.47 53.41
CA THR A 738 84.05 -33.22 52.32
C THR A 738 82.57 -32.89 52.19
N SER A 739 81.83 -32.66 53.27
CA SER A 739 80.41 -32.28 53.22
C SER A 739 80.23 -30.84 52.70
N ALA A 740 81.02 -29.88 53.21
CA ALA A 740 81.04 -28.51 52.72
C ALA A 740 81.52 -28.42 51.26
N MET A 741 82.53 -29.20 50.87
CA MET A 741 82.91 -29.34 49.45
C MET A 741 81.77 -29.94 48.65
N SER A 742 81.15 -31.04 49.09
CA SER A 742 80.05 -31.68 48.35
C SER A 742 78.88 -30.74 48.13
N GLN A 743 78.52 -29.90 49.10
CA GLN A 743 77.48 -28.90 48.94
C GLN A 743 77.89 -27.77 47.98
N VAL A 744 79.10 -27.21 48.11
CA VAL A 744 79.62 -26.20 47.18
C VAL A 744 79.78 -26.76 45.76
N GLU A 745 80.14 -28.03 45.60
CA GLU A 745 80.22 -28.71 44.31
C GLU A 745 78.84 -28.97 43.72
N GLN A 746 77.84 -29.32 44.52
CA GLN A 746 76.44 -29.45 44.09
C GLN A 746 75.88 -28.10 43.63
N GLU A 747 76.02 -27.04 44.43
CA GLU A 747 75.59 -25.68 44.08
C GLU A 747 76.30 -25.17 42.81
N ARG A 748 77.60 -25.44 42.67
CA ARG A 748 78.38 -25.16 41.46
C ARG A 748 77.86 -25.94 40.25
N GLU A 749 77.46 -27.20 40.43
CA GLU A 749 77.00 -28.05 39.32
C GLU A 749 75.56 -27.71 38.91
N ASP A 750 74.70 -27.30 39.83
CA ASP A 750 73.36 -26.79 39.51
C ASP A 750 73.42 -25.40 38.85
N LEU A 751 74.34 -24.53 39.28
CA LEU A 751 74.68 -23.31 38.54
C LEU A 751 75.25 -23.61 37.15
N ARG A 752 76.05 -24.68 36.96
CA ARG A 752 76.47 -25.13 35.63
C ARG A 752 75.30 -25.62 34.79
N LYS A 753 74.35 -26.37 35.35
CA LYS A 753 73.14 -26.83 34.63
C LYS A 753 72.28 -25.64 34.21
N GLN A 754 72.06 -24.65 35.07
CA GLN A 754 71.35 -23.41 34.71
C GLN A 754 72.10 -22.62 33.63
N LEU A 755 73.42 -22.44 33.76
CA LEU A 755 74.23 -21.75 32.75
C LEU A 755 74.29 -22.51 31.42
N ALA A 756 74.25 -23.86 31.44
CA ALA A 756 74.16 -24.70 30.26
C ALA A 756 72.80 -24.57 29.57
N ALA A 757 71.70 -24.61 30.33
CA ALA A 757 70.35 -24.40 29.83
C ALA A 757 70.19 -22.98 29.23
N GLN A 758 70.69 -21.95 29.92
CA GLN A 758 70.70 -20.57 29.40
C GLN A 758 71.55 -20.45 28.13
N LYS A 759 72.75 -21.06 28.10
CA LYS A 759 73.59 -21.10 26.88
C LYS A 759 72.93 -21.88 25.75
N GLN A 760 72.13 -22.91 26.05
CA GLN A 760 71.35 -23.64 25.05
C GLN A 760 70.20 -22.80 24.51
N GLN A 761 69.42 -22.13 25.38
CA GLN A 761 68.39 -21.16 24.98
C GLN A 761 68.98 -20.04 24.12
N CYS A 762 70.10 -19.43 24.53
CA CYS A 762 70.81 -18.41 23.75
C CYS A 762 71.35 -18.95 22.43
N ARG A 763 71.79 -20.23 22.35
CA ARG A 763 72.17 -20.89 21.09
C ARG A 763 70.97 -21.13 20.18
N THR A 764 69.83 -21.58 20.71
CA THR A 764 68.60 -21.78 19.93
C THR A 764 68.05 -20.44 19.42
N LEU A 765 68.06 -19.38 20.24
CA LEU A 765 67.72 -18.02 19.81
C LEU A 765 68.73 -17.49 18.78
N LEU A 766 70.03 -17.72 18.95
CA LEU A 766 71.03 -17.37 17.93
C LEU A 766 70.83 -18.16 16.63
N GLN A 767 70.44 -19.44 16.69
CA GLN A 767 70.12 -20.25 15.52
C GLN A 767 68.84 -19.76 14.82
N GLN A 768 67.79 -19.38 15.56
CA GLN A 768 66.59 -18.75 15.01
C GLN A 768 66.90 -17.39 14.38
N ILE A 769 67.66 -16.54 15.06
CA ILE A 769 68.12 -15.23 14.53
C ILE A 769 69.03 -15.43 13.31
N THR A 770 69.85 -16.48 13.28
CA THR A 770 70.72 -16.79 12.12
C THR A 770 69.91 -17.37 10.96
N ALA A 771 68.88 -18.18 11.21
CA ALA A 771 67.96 -18.67 10.19
C ALA A 771 67.15 -17.52 9.58
N LEU A 772 66.49 -16.71 10.41
CA LEU A 772 65.75 -15.51 9.97
C LEU A 772 66.68 -14.52 9.24
N ARG A 773 67.94 -14.40 9.67
CA ARG A 773 68.95 -13.60 8.97
C ARG A 773 69.40 -14.25 7.67
N GLN A 774 69.51 -15.57 7.58
CA GLN A 774 69.81 -16.25 6.32
C GLN A 774 68.65 -16.12 5.33
N GLU A 775 67.40 -16.23 5.77
CA GLU A 775 66.20 -15.96 4.95
C GLU A 775 66.18 -14.51 4.44
N GLN A 776 66.53 -13.52 5.26
CA GLN A 776 66.65 -12.13 4.80
C GLN A 776 67.87 -11.87 3.90
N GLN A 777 69.05 -12.43 4.21
CA GLN A 777 70.30 -12.17 3.47
C GLN A 777 70.45 -13.03 2.20
N HIS A 778 69.70 -14.13 2.03
CA HIS A 778 69.58 -14.79 0.72
C HIS A 778 68.69 -13.99 -0.24
N HIS A 779 67.97 -12.97 0.23
CA HIS A 779 67.12 -12.12 -0.60
C HIS A 779 67.69 -10.71 -0.84
N VAL A 780 68.72 -10.28 -0.09
CA VAL A 780 69.35 -8.95 -0.19
C VAL A 780 70.86 -9.02 0.08
N THR A 781 71.64 -8.40 -0.81
CA THR A 781 73.11 -8.15 -0.76
C THR A 781 74.05 -9.36 -0.74
N LEU A 782 74.73 -9.61 -1.87
CA LEU A 782 76.20 -9.61 -1.93
C LEU A 782 76.73 -9.57 -3.39
N ASP A 783 77.00 -8.35 -3.87
CA ASP A 783 78.04 -8.07 -4.86
C ASP A 783 78.84 -6.83 -4.37
N GLY A 784 80.07 -6.65 -4.84
CA GLY A 784 81.00 -5.61 -4.40
C GLY A 784 82.42 -6.13 -4.08
N GLY A 785 82.95 -7.07 -4.88
CA GLY A 785 84.24 -7.73 -4.63
C GLY A 785 85.44 -7.31 -5.49
N SER A 786 85.19 -6.65 -6.64
CA SER A 786 86.20 -6.12 -7.58
C SER A 786 87.14 -7.13 -8.26
N ILE A 787 86.86 -7.49 -9.53
CA ILE A 787 87.73 -7.27 -10.72
C ILE A 787 87.02 -7.81 -11.97
N MET A 788 87.01 -7.02 -13.06
CA MET A 788 86.54 -7.34 -14.42
C MET A 788 85.10 -7.85 -14.63
N ASP A 789 84.22 -6.90 -14.91
CA ASP A 789 83.55 -6.82 -16.23
C ASP A 789 82.70 -8.02 -16.70
N THR A 790 81.72 -8.42 -15.90
CA THR A 790 80.40 -8.90 -16.35
C THR A 790 79.43 -8.77 -15.17
N VAL A 791 78.29 -8.09 -15.33
CA VAL A 791 77.19 -8.22 -14.36
C VAL A 791 76.61 -9.63 -14.52
N PRO A 792 76.58 -10.49 -13.48
CA PRO A 792 76.07 -11.85 -13.60
C PRO A 792 74.65 -11.83 -14.20
N VAL A 793 74.40 -12.72 -15.16
CA VAL A 793 73.15 -12.70 -15.94
C VAL A 793 71.96 -12.87 -14.99
N GLU A 794 72.10 -13.69 -13.96
CA GLU A 794 71.11 -13.94 -12.91
C GLU A 794 70.78 -12.67 -12.11
N VAL A 795 71.77 -11.80 -11.85
CA VAL A 795 71.57 -10.54 -11.11
C VAL A 795 70.92 -9.49 -12.02
N HIS A 796 71.34 -9.40 -13.29
CA HIS A 796 70.69 -8.53 -14.26
C HIS A 796 69.24 -8.97 -14.53
N GLU A 797 69.00 -10.28 -14.66
CA GLU A 797 67.68 -10.87 -14.90
C GLU A 797 66.76 -10.79 -13.66
N ALA A 798 67.30 -10.94 -12.44
CA ALA A 798 66.55 -10.71 -11.21
C ALA A 798 66.17 -9.23 -11.04
N LEU A 799 67.10 -8.30 -11.28
CA LEU A 799 66.83 -6.86 -11.23
C LEU A 799 65.83 -6.45 -12.32
N LYS A 800 65.98 -6.98 -13.54
CA LYS A 800 65.03 -6.80 -14.63
C LYS A 800 63.66 -7.35 -14.27
N THR A 801 63.56 -8.57 -13.72
CA THR A 801 62.29 -9.16 -13.27
C THR A 801 61.64 -8.34 -12.15
N ALA A 802 62.44 -7.73 -11.26
CA ALA A 802 61.93 -6.81 -10.25
C ALA A 802 61.44 -5.49 -10.86
N MET A 803 62.14 -4.94 -11.85
CA MET A 803 61.70 -3.77 -12.62
C MET A 803 60.46 -4.06 -13.46
N ASP A 804 60.37 -5.21 -14.13
CA ASP A 804 59.21 -5.63 -14.94
C ASP A 804 57.98 -5.80 -14.02
N LYS A 805 58.13 -6.39 -12.83
CA LYS A 805 57.06 -6.46 -11.81
C LYS A 805 56.66 -5.09 -11.25
N LEU A 806 57.62 -4.19 -11.01
CA LEU A 806 57.35 -2.83 -10.54
C LEU A 806 56.66 -1.99 -11.62
N GLN A 807 57.09 -2.14 -12.88
CA GLN A 807 56.48 -1.49 -14.04
C GLN A 807 55.07 -2.03 -14.27
N LEU A 808 54.85 -3.36 -14.16
CA LEU A 808 53.53 -3.97 -14.22
C LEU A 808 52.63 -3.36 -13.13
N ARG A 809 53.06 -3.38 -11.85
CA ARG A 809 52.30 -2.79 -10.74
C ARG A 809 52.05 -1.28 -10.90
N PHE A 810 53.00 -0.53 -11.45
CA PHE A 810 52.81 0.88 -11.73
C PHE A 810 51.80 1.09 -12.87
N THR A 811 51.82 0.27 -13.93
CA THR A 811 50.81 0.32 -14.98
C THR A 811 49.44 -0.08 -14.47
N GLU A 812 49.30 -1.16 -13.69
CA GLU A 812 48.05 -1.56 -13.03
C GLU A 812 47.47 -0.41 -12.19
N LEU A 813 48.26 0.14 -11.26
CA LEU A 813 47.84 1.23 -10.38
C LEU A 813 47.50 2.51 -11.17
N MET A 814 48.16 2.78 -12.30
CA MET A 814 47.83 3.90 -13.17
C MET A 814 46.53 3.68 -13.97
N HIS A 815 46.20 2.44 -14.34
CA HIS A 815 44.88 2.12 -14.92
C HIS A 815 43.79 2.17 -13.84
N GLU A 816 44.00 1.55 -12.67
CA GLU A 816 43.08 1.66 -11.52
C GLU A 816 42.81 3.12 -11.14
N LYS A 817 43.83 3.98 -11.20
CA LYS A 817 43.69 5.43 -10.96
C LYS A 817 42.96 6.16 -12.10
N ALA A 818 43.05 5.70 -13.34
CA ALA A 818 42.27 6.23 -14.46
C ALA A 818 40.79 5.82 -14.32
N ASP A 819 40.52 4.54 -14.12
CA ASP A 819 39.20 3.98 -13.78
C ASP A 819 38.52 4.72 -12.62
N LEU A 820 39.26 4.95 -11.53
CA LEU A 820 38.76 5.66 -10.35
C LEU A 820 38.52 7.16 -10.62
N LYS A 821 39.28 7.78 -11.53
CA LYS A 821 39.05 9.15 -11.96
C LYS A 821 37.83 9.26 -12.88
N GLU A 822 37.66 8.34 -13.82
CA GLU A 822 36.46 8.27 -14.68
C GLU A 822 35.19 8.03 -13.85
N ARG A 823 35.23 7.11 -12.88
CA ARG A 823 34.13 6.90 -11.92
C ARG A 823 33.86 8.12 -11.03
N LEU A 824 34.88 8.91 -10.70
CA LEU A 824 34.72 10.16 -9.94
C LEU A 824 34.06 11.23 -10.80
N GLU A 825 34.50 11.40 -12.05
CA GLU A 825 33.90 12.34 -13.01
C GLU A 825 32.45 11.95 -13.36
N GLU A 826 32.15 10.65 -13.46
CA GLU A 826 30.77 10.15 -13.58
C GLU A 826 29.93 10.45 -12.32
N LEU A 827 30.51 10.27 -11.13
CA LEU A 827 29.81 10.54 -9.88
C LEU A 827 29.57 12.04 -9.67
N GLU A 828 30.52 12.91 -10.04
CA GLU A 828 30.34 14.37 -10.05
C GLU A 828 29.23 14.78 -11.02
N HIS A 829 29.19 14.21 -12.24
CA HIS A 829 28.09 14.42 -13.18
C HIS A 829 26.73 14.01 -12.61
N ARG A 830 26.64 12.84 -11.95
CA ARG A 830 25.42 12.37 -11.27
C ARG A 830 25.03 13.30 -10.10
N CYS A 831 25.99 13.80 -9.32
CA CYS A 831 25.73 14.76 -8.24
C CYS A 831 25.20 16.10 -8.78
N ILE A 832 25.75 16.61 -9.90
CA ILE A 832 25.25 17.82 -10.56
C ILE A 832 23.83 17.62 -11.08
N GLN A 833 23.54 16.47 -11.71
CA GLN A 833 22.19 16.12 -12.15
C GLN A 833 21.21 16.04 -10.97
N LEU A 834 21.55 15.31 -9.91
CA LEU A 834 20.72 15.18 -8.71
C LEU A 834 20.51 16.53 -7.99
N SER A 835 21.46 17.46 -8.07
CA SER A 835 21.26 18.84 -7.59
C SER A 835 20.18 19.55 -8.40
N GLY A 836 20.29 19.56 -9.74
CA GLY A 836 19.29 20.19 -10.61
C GLY A 836 17.90 19.55 -10.51
N GLU A 837 17.82 18.23 -10.33
CA GLU A 837 16.57 17.53 -10.04
C GLU A 837 16.00 17.94 -8.66
N THR A 838 16.86 18.10 -7.64
CA THR A 838 16.45 18.59 -6.31
C THR A 838 15.96 20.04 -6.35
N ASP A 839 16.62 20.91 -7.11
CA ASP A 839 16.21 22.31 -7.32
C ASP A 839 14.85 22.36 -8.03
N THR A 840 14.66 21.55 -9.07
CA THR A 840 13.37 21.41 -9.80
C THR A 840 12.25 20.91 -8.88
N ILE A 841 12.55 19.95 -7.99
CA ILE A 841 11.60 19.48 -6.96
C ILE A 841 11.28 20.62 -5.97
N GLY A 842 12.27 21.45 -5.62
CA GLY A 842 12.08 22.66 -4.80
C GLY A 842 11.12 23.66 -5.44
N GLU A 843 11.29 23.94 -6.74
CA GLU A 843 10.37 24.80 -7.52
C GLU A 843 8.96 24.21 -7.56
N TYR A 844 8.81 22.89 -7.80
CA TYR A 844 7.51 22.23 -7.79
C TYR A 844 6.82 22.30 -6.41
N ILE A 845 7.58 22.15 -5.33
CA ILE A 845 7.08 22.31 -3.95
C ILE A 845 6.60 23.76 -3.72
N ALA A 846 7.35 24.76 -4.19
CA ALA A 846 6.96 26.17 -4.07
C ALA A 846 5.68 26.49 -4.87
N LEU A 847 5.59 26.00 -6.12
CA LEU A 847 4.41 26.13 -6.97
C LEU A 847 3.18 25.44 -6.35
N TYR A 848 3.34 24.23 -5.81
CA TYR A 848 2.27 23.50 -5.13
C TYR A 848 1.81 24.22 -3.84
N GLN A 849 2.73 24.78 -3.05
CA GLN A 849 2.39 25.60 -1.88
C GLN A 849 1.60 26.86 -2.28
N SER A 850 2.03 27.56 -3.34
CA SER A 850 1.33 28.73 -3.89
C SER A 850 -0.08 28.37 -4.40
N GLN A 851 -0.20 27.31 -5.21
CA GLN A 851 -1.48 26.81 -5.70
C GLN A 851 -2.43 26.42 -4.55
N ARG A 852 -1.90 25.76 -3.51
CA ARG A 852 -2.68 25.39 -2.31
C ARG A 852 -3.11 26.61 -1.49
N ALA A 853 -2.30 27.67 -1.44
CA ALA A 853 -2.68 28.93 -0.81
C ALA A 853 -3.84 29.62 -1.57
N ILE A 854 -3.76 29.70 -2.90
CA ILE A 854 -4.81 30.27 -3.76
C ILE A 854 -6.11 29.45 -3.65
N LEU A 855 -6.02 28.12 -3.65
CA LEU A 855 -7.17 27.24 -3.43
C LEU A 855 -7.81 27.45 -2.05
N LYS A 856 -6.99 27.61 -1.00
CA LYS A 856 -7.49 27.90 0.35
C LYS A 856 -8.17 29.27 0.41
N GLN A 857 -7.58 30.31 -0.17
CA GLN A 857 -8.17 31.64 -0.25
C GLN A 857 -9.54 31.60 -0.95
N ARG A 858 -9.63 30.99 -2.14
CA ARG A 858 -10.91 30.83 -2.87
C ARG A 858 -11.94 29.99 -2.12
N HIS A 859 -11.51 29.10 -1.22
CA HIS A 859 -12.43 28.37 -0.35
C HIS A 859 -12.95 29.27 0.78
N GLN A 860 -12.08 30.07 1.42
CA GLN A 860 -12.45 31.02 2.46
C GLN A 860 -13.39 32.12 1.91
N GLU A 861 -13.11 32.66 0.72
CA GLU A 861 -13.99 33.61 0.01
C GLU A 861 -15.40 33.03 -0.22
N LYS A 862 -15.49 31.73 -0.55
CA LYS A 862 -16.77 31.02 -0.69
C LYS A 862 -17.46 30.77 0.65
N GLU A 863 -16.73 30.40 1.69
CA GLU A 863 -17.29 30.22 3.04
C GLU A 863 -17.81 31.54 3.61
N GLU A 864 -17.09 32.65 3.39
CA GLU A 864 -17.56 34.00 3.74
C GLU A 864 -18.82 34.37 2.96
N TYR A 865 -18.86 34.14 1.64
CA TYR A 865 -20.05 34.41 0.84
C TYR A 865 -21.27 33.59 1.29
N ILE A 866 -21.09 32.29 1.55
CA ILE A 866 -22.13 31.41 2.09
C ILE A 866 -22.57 31.88 3.49
N SER A 867 -21.65 32.34 4.33
CA SER A 867 -21.96 32.86 5.67
C SER A 867 -22.77 34.16 5.61
N ARG A 868 -22.41 35.09 4.72
CA ARG A 868 -23.17 36.32 4.47
C ARG A 868 -24.58 36.00 3.94
N LEU A 869 -24.70 35.13 2.95
CA LEU A 869 -26.00 34.69 2.41
C LEU A 869 -26.87 33.97 3.45
N ALA A 870 -26.25 33.22 4.39
CA ALA A 870 -26.95 32.61 5.52
C ALA A 870 -27.43 33.65 6.54
N GLN A 871 -26.63 34.69 6.81
CA GLN A 871 -27.04 35.84 7.64
C GLN A 871 -28.19 36.60 6.98
N ASP A 872 -28.07 36.97 5.70
CA ASP A 872 -29.12 37.70 4.95
C ASP A 872 -30.45 36.93 4.96
N LYS A 873 -30.39 35.59 4.84
CA LYS A 873 -31.57 34.71 4.93
C LYS A 873 -32.21 34.74 6.32
N GLU A 874 -31.42 34.75 7.39
CA GLU A 874 -31.93 34.80 8.76
C GLU A 874 -32.44 36.21 9.13
N GLU A 875 -31.78 37.29 8.68
CA GLU A 875 -32.30 38.66 8.78
C GLU A 875 -33.62 38.83 8.03
N MET A 876 -33.73 38.31 6.80
CA MET A 876 -34.99 38.29 6.03
C MET A 876 -36.09 37.51 6.76
N LYS A 877 -35.76 36.34 7.33
CA LYS A 877 -36.68 35.54 8.15
C LYS A 877 -37.14 36.29 9.42
N MET A 878 -36.26 37.02 10.08
CA MET A 878 -36.62 37.89 11.20
C MET A 878 -37.55 39.02 10.78
N LYS A 879 -37.28 39.71 9.66
CA LYS A 879 -38.19 40.74 9.11
C LYS A 879 -39.56 40.17 8.72
N LEU A 880 -39.62 38.95 8.18
CA LEU A 880 -40.88 38.28 7.85
C LEU A 880 -41.68 37.88 9.11
N LEU A 881 -41.02 37.51 10.21
CA LEU A 881 -41.66 37.25 11.50
C LEU A 881 -42.19 38.55 12.14
N GLU A 882 -41.41 39.65 12.09
CA GLU A 882 -41.85 40.97 12.55
C GLU A 882 -43.07 41.47 11.73
N LEU A 883 -43.03 41.30 10.41
CA LEU A 883 -44.15 41.59 9.50
C LEU A 883 -45.40 40.76 9.87
N GLN A 884 -45.23 39.47 10.14
CA GLN A 884 -46.32 38.60 10.58
C GLN A 884 -46.92 39.06 11.92
N GLU A 885 -46.08 39.46 12.89
CA GLU A 885 -46.58 39.96 14.19
C GLU A 885 -47.31 41.30 14.04
N LEU A 886 -46.80 42.21 13.21
CA LEU A 886 -47.44 43.49 12.89
C LEU A 886 -48.79 43.29 12.19
N VAL A 887 -48.89 42.38 11.21
CA VAL A 887 -50.17 42.03 10.56
C VAL A 887 -51.14 41.42 11.58
N MET A 888 -50.67 40.52 12.46
CA MET A 888 -51.49 39.97 13.55
C MET A 888 -51.89 41.01 14.60
N ARG A 889 -51.13 42.11 14.75
CA ARG A 889 -51.49 43.27 15.58
C ARG A 889 -52.57 44.10 14.90
N LEU A 890 -52.38 44.49 13.64
CA LEU A 890 -53.35 45.22 12.83
C LEU A 890 -54.71 44.50 12.71
N VAL A 891 -54.69 43.17 12.55
CA VAL A 891 -55.92 42.37 12.52
C VAL A 891 -56.64 42.37 13.87
N ARG A 892 -55.92 42.36 15.01
CA ARG A 892 -56.52 42.52 16.35
C ARG A 892 -57.11 43.92 16.52
N GLU A 893 -56.32 44.96 16.21
CA GLU A 893 -56.71 46.38 16.29
C GLU A 893 -57.98 46.66 15.45
N ARG A 894 -58.03 46.15 14.22
CA ARG A 894 -59.20 46.22 13.33
C ARG A 894 -60.39 45.40 13.84
N ASN A 895 -60.18 44.20 14.39
CA ASN A 895 -61.26 43.37 14.91
C ASN A 895 -61.84 43.97 16.21
N GLU A 896 -61.02 44.61 17.04
CA GLU A 896 -61.47 45.44 18.16
C GLU A 896 -62.28 46.65 17.69
N TRP A 897 -61.80 47.38 16.68
CA TRP A 897 -62.53 48.50 16.09
C TRP A 897 -63.88 48.05 15.54
N TYR A 898 -63.92 46.91 14.83
CA TYR A 898 -65.15 46.33 14.31
C TYR A 898 -66.09 45.89 15.42
N SER A 899 -65.57 45.33 16.52
CA SER A 899 -66.37 44.97 17.71
C SER A 899 -66.96 46.22 18.39
N LYS A 900 -66.18 47.30 18.52
CA LYS A 900 -66.62 48.59 19.06
C LYS A 900 -67.67 49.25 18.14
N TYR A 901 -67.48 49.17 16.82
CA TYR A 901 -68.42 49.65 15.81
C TYR A 901 -69.74 48.86 15.84
N VAL A 902 -69.69 47.53 15.86
CA VAL A 902 -70.88 46.66 15.94
C VAL A 902 -71.63 46.88 17.26
N ALA A 903 -70.93 47.04 18.39
CA ALA A 903 -71.57 47.37 19.66
C ALA A 903 -72.29 48.74 19.61
N ALA A 904 -71.68 49.75 19.00
CA ALA A 904 -72.30 51.07 18.80
C ALA A 904 -73.48 51.04 17.80
N ALA A 905 -73.41 50.19 16.77
CA ALA A 905 -74.47 50.03 15.78
C ALA A 905 -75.66 49.19 16.31
N GLN A 906 -75.41 48.24 17.21
CA GLN A 906 -76.45 47.41 17.84
C GLN A 906 -77.12 48.10 19.04
N ASN A 907 -76.51 49.12 19.64
CA ASN A 907 -77.14 49.99 20.65
C ASN A 907 -77.08 51.48 20.26
N PRO A 908 -77.94 51.95 19.32
CA PRO A 908 -78.04 53.38 18.99
C PRO A 908 -78.52 54.26 20.15
N GLU A 909 -79.13 53.68 21.19
CA GLU A 909 -79.92 54.39 22.21
C GLU A 909 -79.35 54.28 23.64
N LEU A 910 -78.03 54.14 23.79
CA LEU A 910 -77.35 54.24 25.11
C LEU A 910 -76.15 55.22 25.15
N LEU A 911 -76.12 56.23 24.28
CA LEU A 911 -75.27 57.42 24.45
C LEU A 911 -75.77 58.37 25.58
N ALA A 912 -76.27 57.80 26.69
CA ALA A 912 -76.95 58.53 27.76
C ALA A 912 -76.78 57.91 29.17
N SER A 913 -75.72 57.12 29.43
CA SER A 913 -75.37 56.70 30.80
C SER A 913 -73.87 56.47 31.04
N GLN A 914 -73.34 57.16 32.05
CA GLN A 914 -72.38 56.72 33.08
C GLN A 914 -71.80 55.29 32.90
N THR A 915 -70.50 55.12 32.61
CA THR A 915 -69.30 55.15 33.50
C THR A 915 -69.05 53.87 34.33
N GLU A 916 -67.76 53.55 34.49
CA GLU A 916 -67.14 52.52 35.35
C GLU A 916 -67.22 51.03 34.93
N ASP A 917 -66.12 50.60 34.29
CA ASP A 917 -65.17 49.57 34.82
C ASP A 917 -65.57 48.06 34.81
N VAL A 918 -64.58 47.22 35.17
CA VAL A 918 -64.62 45.79 35.52
C VAL A 918 -64.54 44.77 34.35
N LEU A 919 -63.29 44.27 34.17
CA LEU A 919 -62.86 42.95 33.68
C LEU A 919 -63.71 41.78 34.25
N PRO A 920 -63.79 40.55 33.66
CA PRO A 920 -62.57 39.75 33.38
C PRO A 920 -62.73 38.56 32.37
N ALA A 921 -61.91 37.53 32.60
CA ALA A 921 -62.05 36.12 32.19
C ALA A 921 -61.33 35.70 30.90
N GLU A 922 -60.02 35.47 31.06
CA GLU A 922 -59.29 34.45 30.30
C GLU A 922 -60.08 33.14 30.27
N ARG A 923 -60.06 32.44 29.13
CA ARG A 923 -60.31 30.99 29.12
C ARG A 923 -59.42 30.31 28.08
N ARG A 924 -58.45 29.53 28.57
CA ARG A 924 -57.73 28.54 27.76
C ARG A 924 -58.73 27.60 27.09
N ILE A 925 -58.52 27.29 25.82
CA ILE A 925 -58.85 25.98 25.25
C ILE A 925 -57.61 25.51 24.47
N GLU A 926 -57.29 24.24 24.60
CA GLU A 926 -56.04 23.65 24.14
C GLU A 926 -56.15 23.11 22.70
N LEU A 927 -55.00 22.94 22.05
CA LEU A 927 -54.91 22.31 20.74
C LEU A 927 -55.25 20.81 20.83
N ASN A 928 -56.06 20.30 19.91
CA ASN A 928 -55.94 18.94 19.38
C ASN A 928 -56.56 18.89 17.97
N ALA A 929 -55.96 18.08 17.09
CA ALA A 929 -56.34 17.99 15.68
C ALA A 929 -57.04 16.66 15.37
N THR A 930 -57.91 16.66 14.36
CA THR A 930 -58.32 15.42 13.65
C THR A 930 -58.94 15.74 12.29
N ASP A 931 -58.43 15.07 11.25
CA ASP A 931 -59.09 14.59 10.02
C ASP A 931 -60.03 15.52 9.21
N GLY A 932 -59.39 16.34 8.38
CA GLY A 932 -59.56 16.39 6.91
C GLY A 932 -60.90 16.09 6.21
N ALA A 933 -61.33 17.06 5.37
CA ALA A 933 -62.18 16.80 4.20
C ALA A 933 -61.96 17.84 3.08
N GLY A 934 -61.69 17.37 1.86
CA GLY A 934 -61.99 18.00 0.56
C GLY A 934 -61.65 19.48 0.31
N LEU A 935 -60.47 19.75 -0.26
CA LEU A 935 -60.28 20.92 -1.14
C LEU A 935 -60.63 20.51 -2.57
N ARG A 936 -61.43 21.35 -3.25
CA ARG A 936 -61.74 21.19 -4.68
C ARG A 936 -60.65 21.81 -5.53
N GLU A 937 -60.34 21.15 -6.65
CA GLU A 937 -59.65 21.77 -7.77
C GLU A 937 -60.49 22.94 -8.33
N VAL A 938 -59.81 24.03 -8.68
CA VAL A 938 -60.35 25.09 -9.55
C VAL A 938 -59.28 25.34 -10.59
N ASN A 939 -59.63 25.11 -11.86
CA ASN A 939 -58.71 25.30 -12.98
C ASN A 939 -58.34 26.78 -13.11
N LEU A 940 -57.06 27.04 -13.33
CA LEU A 940 -56.60 28.26 -13.98
C LEU A 940 -56.23 27.89 -15.41
N SER A 941 -56.93 28.47 -16.37
CA SER A 941 -56.56 28.46 -17.78
C SER A 941 -56.16 29.88 -18.17
N ASP A 942 -55.22 30.00 -19.10
CA ASP A 942 -54.66 31.28 -19.51
C ASP A 942 -55.73 32.20 -20.14
N GLU A 943 -55.62 33.50 -19.86
CA GLU A 943 -55.95 34.52 -20.86
C GLU A 943 -55.01 35.73 -20.68
N ALA A 944 -54.74 36.45 -21.77
CA ALA A 944 -53.45 37.10 -21.98
C ALA A 944 -53.39 38.60 -21.64
N GLU A 945 -52.19 39.13 -21.79
CA GLU A 945 -51.80 40.54 -21.64
C GLU A 945 -52.72 41.51 -22.40
N GLN A 946 -53.08 42.64 -21.76
CA GLN A 946 -53.24 43.91 -22.48
C GLN A 946 -53.07 45.12 -21.57
N GLU A 947 -51.87 45.71 -21.59
CA GLU A 947 -51.68 47.10 -21.16
C GLU A 947 -52.17 48.06 -22.24
N ALA A 948 -53.05 49.01 -21.89
CA ALA A 948 -53.27 50.21 -22.71
C ALA A 948 -53.82 51.38 -21.89
N ALA A 949 -53.06 52.48 -21.86
CA ALA A 949 -53.49 53.87 -21.69
C ALA A 949 -54.65 54.17 -20.71
N ALA A 950 -54.31 54.52 -19.46
CA ALA A 950 -55.17 55.37 -18.66
C ALA A 950 -55.16 56.81 -19.21
N HIS A 951 -56.31 57.47 -19.34
CA HIS A 951 -56.44 58.93 -19.19
C HIS A 951 -57.89 59.44 -19.06
N GLN A 952 -58.02 60.60 -18.39
CA GLN A 952 -59.20 61.48 -18.30
C GLN A 952 -60.46 60.94 -17.58
N SER A 953 -60.56 61.31 -16.30
CA SER A 953 -61.81 61.32 -15.55
C SER A 953 -62.62 62.62 -15.78
N GLY A 954 -63.94 62.51 -15.75
CA GLY A 954 -64.87 63.64 -15.75
C GLY A 954 -66.09 63.35 -14.88
N PHE A 955 -66.21 64.04 -13.74
CA PHE A 955 -67.33 63.85 -12.80
C PHE A 955 -68.65 64.45 -13.32
N PRO A 956 -69.79 63.93 -12.85
CA PRO A 956 -70.59 64.75 -11.93
C PRO A 956 -70.93 64.05 -10.59
N PRO A 957 -71.35 64.80 -9.54
CA PRO A 957 -71.42 64.29 -8.16
C PRO A 957 -72.84 64.05 -7.61
N ALA A 958 -72.92 63.35 -6.48
CA ALA A 958 -74.04 63.39 -5.52
C ALA A 958 -73.55 63.15 -4.08
N ASP A 959 -74.15 63.81 -3.09
CA ASP A 959 -73.69 63.81 -1.70
C ASP A 959 -73.97 62.50 -0.91
N SER A 960 -73.06 62.16 -0.01
CA SER A 960 -73.38 61.54 1.29
C SER A 960 -72.25 61.74 2.30
N LYS A 961 -72.51 62.52 3.36
CA LYS A 961 -71.56 62.71 4.48
C LYS A 961 -71.62 61.55 5.46
N ALA A 962 -70.59 60.70 5.46
CA ALA A 962 -70.26 59.80 6.55
C ALA A 962 -68.73 59.86 6.80
N ALA A 963 -68.29 59.54 8.02
CA ALA A 963 -66.97 59.88 8.54
C ALA A 963 -65.77 59.38 7.70
N GLN A 964 -64.80 60.26 7.43
CA GLN A 964 -63.45 59.88 7.03
C GLN A 964 -62.66 59.36 8.26
N PRO A 965 -62.08 58.15 8.22
CA PRO A 965 -60.98 57.78 9.11
C PRO A 965 -59.66 58.26 8.49
N ASN A 966 -59.39 59.56 8.53
CA ASN A 966 -58.22 60.17 7.88
C ASN A 966 -56.93 60.04 8.74
N GLN A 967 -56.70 58.84 9.29
CA GLN A 967 -55.50 58.44 10.00
C GLN A 967 -55.07 57.06 9.50
N GLU A 968 -54.00 57.03 8.72
CA GLU A 968 -53.26 55.80 8.44
C GLU A 968 -52.77 55.21 9.77
N ASP A 969 -53.22 53.99 10.07
CA ASP A 969 -52.92 53.28 11.31
C ASP A 969 -51.39 53.19 11.55
N PRO A 970 -50.87 53.55 12.74
CA PRO A 970 -49.43 53.46 13.02
C PRO A 970 -48.87 52.06 12.77
N THR A 971 -49.63 51.00 13.06
CA THR A 971 -49.22 49.62 12.76
C THR A 971 -49.14 49.39 11.24
N ALA A 972 -50.06 49.96 10.45
CA ALA A 972 -50.02 49.86 8.99
C ALA A 972 -48.82 50.63 8.39
N LYS A 973 -48.42 51.78 8.97
CA LYS A 973 -47.21 52.49 8.55
C LYS A 973 -45.94 51.66 8.79
N GLN A 974 -45.85 50.97 9.92
CA GLN A 974 -44.73 50.05 10.22
C GLN A 974 -44.69 48.89 9.22
N ILE A 975 -45.83 48.29 8.88
CA ILE A 975 -45.95 47.27 7.82
C ILE A 975 -45.44 47.78 6.48
N MET A 976 -45.88 48.96 6.04
CA MET A 976 -45.48 49.54 4.75
C MET A 976 -43.99 49.91 4.68
N GLN A 977 -43.39 50.34 5.80
CA GLN A 977 -41.95 50.58 5.89
C GLN A 977 -41.16 49.26 5.82
N LEU A 978 -41.55 48.26 6.62
CA LEU A 978 -40.87 46.97 6.68
C LEU A 978 -40.96 46.20 5.34
N LEU A 979 -42.11 46.29 4.65
CA LEU A 979 -42.27 45.77 3.29
C LEU A 979 -41.30 46.42 2.28
N ARG A 980 -41.12 47.74 2.35
CA ARG A 980 -40.15 48.45 1.49
C ARG A 980 -38.71 47.97 1.73
N GLU A 981 -38.35 47.74 2.99
CA GLU A 981 -37.03 47.22 3.36
C GLU A 981 -36.82 45.72 3.11
N ILE A 982 -37.90 44.96 2.89
CA ILE A 982 -37.86 43.59 2.38
C ILE A 982 -37.72 43.59 0.85
N GLN A 983 -38.37 44.54 0.17
CA GLN A 983 -38.41 44.65 -1.28
C GLN A 983 -37.10 45.19 -1.90
N ASN A 984 -36.41 46.11 -1.21
CA ASN A 984 -35.16 46.73 -1.69
C ASN A 984 -33.94 46.40 -0.79
N PRO A 985 -33.44 45.15 -0.75
CA PRO A 985 -32.26 44.80 0.08
C PRO A 985 -30.95 45.42 -0.41
N GLN A 986 -30.87 45.86 -1.68
CA GLN A 986 -29.62 46.27 -2.33
C GLN A 986 -29.06 47.61 -1.86
N GLU A 987 -29.85 48.50 -1.23
CA GLU A 987 -29.35 49.81 -0.76
C GLU A 987 -28.25 49.70 0.33
N ARG A 988 -28.12 48.54 0.99
CA ARG A 988 -27.01 48.26 1.92
C ARG A 988 -25.64 48.09 1.26
N LEU A 989 -25.55 47.79 -0.04
CA LEU A 989 -24.29 47.43 -0.72
C LEU A 989 -23.47 48.66 -1.18
N SER A 990 -23.27 49.62 -0.27
CA SER A 990 -22.62 50.91 -0.56
C SER A 990 -21.19 51.07 0.01
N SER A 991 -20.37 50.01 -0.02
CA SER A 991 -18.90 50.15 0.06
C SER A 991 -18.12 48.88 -0.35
N LEU A 992 -17.13 49.04 -1.24
CA LEU A 992 -15.98 48.13 -1.43
C LEU A 992 -16.29 46.65 -1.78
N LEU A 993 -16.61 46.37 -3.04
CA LEU A 993 -15.61 45.97 -4.05
C LEU A 993 -16.28 45.78 -5.43
N GLU A 994 -15.75 46.39 -6.49
CA GLU A 994 -16.19 46.08 -7.86
C GLU A 994 -15.61 44.72 -8.31
N ASN A 995 -16.47 43.71 -8.41
CA ASN A 995 -16.20 42.47 -9.14
C ASN A 995 -17.19 42.39 -10.31
N PRO A 996 -16.73 42.24 -11.57
CA PRO A 996 -17.61 42.15 -12.73
C PRO A 996 -18.31 40.78 -12.77
N CYS A 997 -19.45 40.69 -12.08
CA CYS A 997 -20.27 39.48 -12.05
C CYS A 997 -21.20 39.46 -13.27
N ILE A 998 -20.78 38.75 -14.33
CA ILE A 998 -21.64 38.48 -15.49
C ILE A 998 -22.81 37.58 -15.02
N PRO A 999 -24.08 38.02 -15.16
CA PRO A 999 -25.23 37.26 -14.68
C PRO A 999 -25.56 36.11 -15.65
N PHE A 1000 -25.20 34.89 -15.28
CA PHE A 1000 -25.56 33.69 -16.05
C PHE A 1000 -27.02 33.33 -15.83
N PHE A 1001 -27.86 33.58 -16.85
CA PHE A 1001 -29.24 33.12 -16.89
C PHE A 1001 -29.31 31.72 -17.53
N TYR A 1002 -29.95 30.78 -16.84
CA TYR A 1002 -30.22 29.45 -17.34
C TYR A 1002 -31.66 29.35 -17.84
N ARG A 1003 -31.84 29.03 -19.12
CA ARG A 1003 -33.11 28.57 -19.71
C ARG A 1003 -32.84 27.27 -20.45
N ALA A 1004 -33.66 26.25 -20.22
CA ALA A 1004 -33.61 25.03 -21.02
C ALA A 1004 -34.15 25.29 -22.43
N ASP A 1005 -33.46 24.77 -23.44
CA ASP A 1005 -34.00 24.56 -24.78
C ASP A 1005 -35.06 23.44 -24.74
N GLU A 1006 -35.92 23.30 -25.75
CA GLU A 1006 -36.92 22.22 -25.85
C GLU A 1006 -36.31 20.81 -25.96
N ASN A 1007 -34.97 20.75 -26.04
CA ASN A 1007 -34.13 19.57 -26.23
C ASN A 1007 -33.24 19.25 -25.02
N ASP A 1008 -33.52 19.82 -23.84
CA ASP A 1008 -32.74 19.69 -22.57
C ASP A 1008 -31.26 20.16 -22.63
N GLU A 1009 -30.81 20.77 -23.74
CA GLU A 1009 -29.48 21.37 -23.84
C GLU A 1009 -29.39 22.74 -23.14
N VAL A 1010 -28.46 22.88 -22.19
CA VAL A 1010 -28.22 24.13 -21.45
C VAL A 1010 -27.29 25.05 -22.24
N LYS A 1011 -27.87 25.97 -23.03
CA LYS A 1011 -27.12 27.06 -23.66
C LYS A 1011 -26.85 28.17 -22.64
N ILE A 1012 -25.57 28.48 -22.43
CA ILE A 1012 -25.14 29.66 -21.68
C ILE A 1012 -25.12 30.85 -22.65
N MET A 1013 -26.00 31.83 -22.43
CA MET A 1013 -25.86 33.14 -23.08
C MET A 1013 -25.07 34.08 -22.17
N VAL A 1014 -24.11 34.78 -22.77
CA VAL A 1014 -23.41 35.93 -22.17
C VAL A 1014 -23.96 37.18 -22.83
N VAL A 1015 -24.22 38.21 -22.03
CA VAL A 1015 -24.58 39.57 -22.44
C VAL A 1015 -23.52 40.51 -21.87
#